data_AF-A0AAU5K6X1-F1
#
_entry.id   AF-A0AAU5K6X1-F1
#
_cell.length_a   1.000
_cell.length_b   1.000
_cell.length_c   1.000
_cell.angle_alpha   90.00
_cell.angle_beta   90.00
_cell.angle_gamma   90.00
#
_symmetry.space_group_name_H-M   'P 1'
#
loop_
_entity.id
_entity.type
_entity.pdbx_description
1 polymer ?
#
loop_
_entity_poly.entity_id
_entity_poly.type
_entity_poly.pdbx_seq_one_letter_code
_entity_poly.pdbx_strand_id
1 'polypeptide(L)'
;MSPIPVTQSWQRIEAWLAQHAPSTAALLLPPSAREEIGAAERTLGLRFPPDLVDLLRLCGGSAEGPFDFGLGGPYRLHTVAEMTEKQLTMTEVVGAVGEEVMDGSYWHRQFLPIGNWTGTYLLVLDCRPGPGYGRVGRLAEGSGTSFGIWDSLADLLAAQAEALANLTALDHWAPVAFDGRLSWGIVTNQHPAPRSLFRLAAAAEQPAEPAPPPWRYVPVPEAGWVGDHPGFRLTFVAGVSGPELLRRYGAEDDVAVPRRRQEADDAARRWTSGYLPVVRTGMAGDWAFGFETGSGEADRPEVLRRLSAGTRAVRVGHDRDATTLAVLADGELVASYDTRRPERREGRGPGLPAAALRRAGLLPLDTERYPDQDVAAVLDLLAAEFGIAMDAALLDQPLLSAHVLPVLADQPHTRGGEFTSSHEPVIGGALAFAAEGPLRAAVLEQAGLLAAEVGLDDCPPIAEALATAAAGKFAPATDENALGKLLRTLAAEARAAAESRSDPVARDLLTEDERRAWQVRHGAALAIALATGTPVRSAAPVVLSGRLDPHWRTGFMATLGEEAVPVDAVERLAQREAAVAAEQQARWAAGGAWPVLPPPATRPSRPGPQRGLGRGLGPVTLPSGGPVRGHGSPLVVPAGTVTAMSLDGLPAGPPEPGDGTPASAG
;
A
#
# COMPACT_ATOMS: atom_id res chain seq x y z
N MET A 1 31.12 -13.54 -24.37
CA MET A 1 30.58 -13.47 -25.75
C MET A 1 30.39 -12.00 -26.06
N SER A 2 30.73 -11.53 -27.27
CA SER A 2 30.43 -10.15 -27.64
C SER A 2 28.91 -9.95 -27.73
N PRO A 3 28.36 -8.82 -27.26
CA PRO A 3 26.92 -8.57 -27.30
C PRO A 3 26.40 -8.54 -28.73
N ILE A 4 25.15 -8.97 -28.92
CA ILE A 4 24.47 -8.88 -30.21
C ILE A 4 24.35 -7.39 -30.59
N PRO A 5 24.69 -6.99 -31.83
CA PRO A 5 24.63 -5.59 -32.23
C PRO A 5 23.22 -5.00 -32.07
N VAL A 6 23.15 -3.73 -31.66
CA VAL A 6 21.89 -2.95 -31.49
C VAL A 6 20.97 -3.11 -32.70
N THR A 7 21.51 -3.01 -33.91
CA THR A 7 20.77 -3.11 -35.17
C THR A 7 20.04 -4.45 -35.31
N GLN A 8 20.71 -5.55 -34.94
CA GLN A 8 20.14 -6.90 -35.06
C GLN A 8 19.07 -7.14 -33.99
N SER A 9 19.31 -6.72 -32.75
CA SER A 9 18.32 -6.85 -31.67
C SER A 9 17.08 -6.00 -31.96
N TRP A 10 17.26 -4.78 -32.45
CA TRP A 10 16.16 -3.87 -32.78
C TRP A 10 15.28 -4.40 -33.91
N GLN A 11 15.87 -4.94 -34.98
CA GLN A 11 15.10 -5.57 -36.07
C GLN A 11 14.22 -6.73 -35.59
N ARG A 12 14.69 -7.52 -34.61
CA ARG A 12 13.89 -8.60 -34.01
C ARG A 12 12.72 -8.03 -33.20
N ILE A 13 12.96 -6.98 -32.42
CA ILE A 13 11.93 -6.29 -31.64
C ILE A 13 10.87 -5.71 -32.56
N GLU A 14 11.25 -4.95 -33.60
CA GLU A 14 10.31 -4.37 -34.56
C GLU A 14 9.48 -5.43 -35.28
N ALA A 15 10.11 -6.51 -35.76
CA ALA A 15 9.41 -7.59 -36.44
C ALA A 15 8.39 -8.26 -35.50
N TRP A 16 8.76 -8.48 -34.24
CA TRP A 16 7.85 -9.04 -33.24
C TRP A 16 6.68 -8.09 -32.95
N LEU A 17 6.95 -6.79 -32.78
CA LEU A 17 5.91 -5.79 -32.53
C LEU A 17 4.92 -5.69 -33.70
N ALA A 18 5.42 -5.69 -34.93
CA ALA A 18 4.57 -5.66 -36.12
C ALA A 18 3.61 -6.87 -36.19
N GLN A 19 4.04 -8.03 -35.68
CA GLN A 19 3.25 -9.26 -35.68
C GLN A 19 2.29 -9.35 -34.49
N HIS A 20 2.76 -9.01 -33.28
CA HIS A 20 2.05 -9.31 -32.02
C HIS A 20 1.48 -8.08 -31.32
N ALA A 21 2.05 -6.90 -31.57
CA ALA A 21 1.68 -5.65 -30.91
C ALA A 21 1.60 -4.45 -31.89
N PRO A 22 0.82 -4.53 -32.99
CA PRO A 22 0.78 -3.49 -34.03
C PRO A 22 0.37 -2.10 -33.52
N SER A 23 -0.45 -2.00 -32.48
CA SER A 23 -0.82 -0.72 -31.88
C SER A 23 0.37 -0.05 -31.18
N THR A 24 1.22 -0.85 -30.51
CA THR A 24 2.47 -0.36 -29.92
C THR A 24 3.50 -0.03 -31.01
N ALA A 25 3.58 -0.84 -32.07
CA ALA A 25 4.45 -0.58 -33.22
C ALA A 25 4.13 0.78 -33.88
N ALA A 26 2.85 1.13 -33.97
CA ALA A 26 2.40 2.41 -34.54
C ALA A 26 2.82 3.66 -33.73
N LEU A 27 3.21 3.48 -32.46
CA LEU A 27 3.70 4.57 -31.59
C LEU A 27 5.23 4.70 -31.60
N LEU A 28 5.94 3.86 -32.37
CA LEU A 28 7.37 4.05 -32.61
C LEU A 28 7.59 5.23 -33.53
N LEU A 29 8.50 6.12 -33.14
CA LEU A 29 8.83 7.32 -33.88
C LEU A 29 9.93 7.05 -34.91
N PRO A 30 9.94 7.78 -36.04
CA PRO A 30 10.98 7.63 -37.05
C PRO A 30 12.38 7.91 -36.48
N PRO A 31 13.45 7.40 -37.12
CA PRO A 31 14.83 7.70 -36.75
C PRO A 31 15.12 9.17 -36.46
N SER A 32 15.88 9.44 -35.39
CA SER A 32 16.40 10.76 -35.07
C SER A 32 17.47 11.22 -36.06
N ALA A 33 17.47 12.51 -36.39
CA ALA A 33 18.49 13.11 -37.25
C ALA A 33 19.85 13.20 -36.53
N ARG A 34 20.97 13.13 -37.27
CA ARG A 34 22.32 13.27 -36.68
C ARG A 34 22.47 14.63 -36.00
N GLU A 35 21.88 15.66 -36.60
CA GLU A 35 21.94 17.05 -36.18
C GLU A 35 21.24 17.24 -34.84
N GLU A 36 20.09 16.58 -34.65
CA GLU A 36 19.31 16.57 -33.41
C GLU A 36 20.09 15.93 -32.26
N ILE A 37 20.62 14.72 -32.47
CA ILE A 37 21.45 14.02 -31.49
C ILE A 37 22.68 14.87 -31.11
N GLY A 38 23.37 15.42 -32.11
CA GLY A 38 24.54 16.27 -31.86
C GLY A 38 24.18 17.59 -31.15
N ALA A 39 22.97 18.12 -31.34
CA ALA A 39 22.50 19.31 -30.62
C ALA A 39 22.24 19.00 -29.14
N ALA A 40 21.65 17.84 -28.84
CA ALA A 40 21.46 17.36 -27.47
C ALA A 40 22.81 17.12 -26.77
N GLU A 41 23.76 16.43 -27.40
CA GLU A 41 25.12 16.24 -26.86
C GLU A 41 25.78 17.58 -26.48
N ARG A 42 25.67 18.59 -27.36
CA ARG A 42 26.21 19.94 -27.10
C ARG A 42 25.49 20.65 -25.96
N THR A 43 24.16 20.53 -25.90
CA THR A 43 23.33 21.19 -24.89
C THR A 43 23.62 20.63 -23.49
N LEU A 44 23.75 19.30 -23.40
CA LEU A 44 23.97 18.60 -22.14
C LEU A 44 25.46 18.58 -21.73
N GLY A 45 26.38 18.86 -22.66
CA GLY A 45 27.81 18.69 -22.43
C GLY A 45 28.22 17.21 -22.25
N LEU A 46 27.41 16.29 -22.79
CA LEU A 46 27.61 14.85 -22.71
C LEU A 46 27.93 14.28 -24.10
N ARG A 47 28.68 13.19 -24.13
CA ARG A 47 28.74 12.31 -25.30
C ARG A 47 27.79 11.16 -25.08
N PHE A 48 26.96 10.88 -26.07
CA PHE A 48 26.02 9.77 -26.00
C PHE A 48 26.77 8.45 -26.26
N PRO A 49 26.46 7.38 -25.51
CA PRO A 49 27.02 6.06 -25.79
C PRO A 49 26.74 5.61 -27.23
N PRO A 50 27.68 4.94 -27.93
CA PRO A 50 27.49 4.49 -29.30
C PRO A 50 26.21 3.67 -29.52
N ASP A 51 25.89 2.77 -28.59
CA ASP A 51 24.68 1.95 -28.66
C ASP A 51 23.39 2.80 -28.67
N LEU A 52 23.36 3.89 -27.89
CA LEU A 52 22.22 4.81 -27.87
C LEU A 52 22.11 5.55 -29.20
N VAL A 53 23.24 6.00 -29.75
CA VAL A 53 23.26 6.65 -31.07
C VAL A 53 22.77 5.68 -32.15
N ASP A 54 23.18 4.41 -32.10
CA ASP A 54 22.71 3.40 -33.05
C ASP A 54 21.20 3.13 -32.90
N LEU A 55 20.68 3.04 -31.67
CA LEU A 55 19.25 2.86 -31.43
C LEU A 55 18.43 4.06 -31.94
N LEU A 56 18.83 5.29 -31.59
CA LEU A 56 18.12 6.51 -31.99
C LEU A 56 18.04 6.70 -33.50
N ARG A 57 18.99 6.12 -34.24
CA ARG A 57 19.03 6.14 -35.71
C ARG A 57 18.19 5.07 -36.36
N LEU A 58 17.64 4.15 -35.57
CA LEU A 58 16.65 3.17 -36.00
C LEU A 58 15.26 3.59 -35.54
N CYS A 59 15.14 4.16 -34.34
CA CYS A 59 13.90 4.59 -33.72
C CYS A 59 14.11 5.84 -32.86
N GLY A 60 13.42 6.92 -33.18
CA GLY A 60 13.57 8.22 -32.50
C GLY A 60 12.83 8.34 -31.16
N GLY A 61 12.40 7.22 -30.59
CA GLY A 61 11.63 7.16 -29.35
C GLY A 61 10.24 6.59 -29.54
N SER A 62 9.42 6.67 -28.49
CA SER A 62 8.01 6.30 -28.55
C SER A 62 7.13 7.50 -28.22
N ALA A 63 6.11 7.73 -29.05
CA ALA A 63 5.09 8.73 -28.78
C ALA A 63 4.40 8.43 -27.46
N GLU A 64 4.08 9.47 -26.69
CA GLU A 64 3.28 9.32 -25.48
C GLU A 64 1.88 8.82 -25.86
N GLY A 65 1.46 7.75 -25.19
CA GLY A 65 0.18 7.15 -25.44
C GLY A 65 -0.03 5.94 -24.53
N PRO A 66 -1.29 5.46 -24.44
CA PRO A 66 -1.61 4.36 -23.54
C PRO A 66 -0.91 3.02 -23.87
N PHE A 67 -0.35 2.88 -25.07
CA PHE A 67 0.28 1.64 -25.58
C PHE A 67 1.72 1.88 -26.01
N ASP A 68 2.37 2.90 -25.43
CA ASP A 68 3.72 3.27 -25.76
C ASP A 68 4.72 2.11 -25.64
N PHE A 69 5.82 2.21 -26.37
CA PHE A 69 6.84 1.18 -26.36
C PHE A 69 7.71 1.29 -25.10
N GLY A 70 7.62 0.25 -24.26
CA GLY A 70 8.49 0.06 -23.11
C GLY A 70 9.85 -0.56 -23.46
N LEU A 71 10.93 0.14 -23.11
CA LEU A 71 12.32 -0.34 -23.14
C LEU A 71 12.72 -0.87 -21.76
N GLY A 72 13.25 -2.09 -21.69
CA GLY A 72 13.72 -2.69 -20.44
C GLY A 72 12.63 -2.96 -19.39
N GLY A 73 11.42 -3.26 -19.87
CA GLY A 73 10.20 -3.31 -19.08
C GLY A 73 9.27 -2.15 -19.45
N PRO A 74 8.52 -1.58 -18.50
CA PRO A 74 7.49 -0.58 -18.78
C PRO A 74 8.04 0.86 -18.92
N TYR A 75 9.33 1.05 -19.21
CA TYR A 75 9.91 2.39 -19.36
C TYR A 75 9.73 2.88 -20.79
N ARG A 76 8.80 3.80 -21.03
CA ARG A 76 8.61 4.43 -22.33
C ARG A 76 9.94 5.01 -22.83
N LEU A 77 10.34 4.62 -24.04
CA LEU A 77 11.53 5.17 -24.69
C LEU A 77 11.35 6.66 -25.02
N HIS A 78 12.22 7.50 -24.49
CA HIS A 78 12.21 8.94 -24.74
C HIS A 78 12.64 9.29 -26.16
N THR A 79 12.13 10.41 -26.65
CA THR A 79 12.73 11.17 -27.75
C THR A 79 13.99 11.91 -27.29
N VAL A 80 14.86 12.33 -28.24
CA VAL A 80 16.07 13.11 -27.91
C VAL A 80 15.74 14.41 -27.17
N ALA A 81 14.64 15.06 -27.54
CA ALA A 81 14.15 16.26 -26.85
C ALA A 81 13.78 15.96 -25.39
N GLU A 82 13.02 14.90 -25.15
CA GLU A 82 12.62 14.49 -23.79
C GLU A 82 13.80 14.05 -22.94
N MET A 83 14.78 13.33 -23.50
CA MET A 83 16.03 12.98 -22.80
C MET A 83 16.76 14.24 -22.33
N THR A 84 16.81 15.26 -23.21
CA THR A 84 17.48 16.54 -22.92
C THR A 84 16.74 17.31 -21.83
N GLU A 85 15.42 17.49 -21.97
CA GLU A 85 14.59 18.17 -20.98
C GLU A 85 14.69 17.47 -19.63
N LYS A 86 14.49 16.14 -19.60
CA LYS A 86 14.47 15.37 -18.37
C LYS A 86 15.82 15.40 -17.64
N GLN A 87 16.94 15.34 -18.37
CA GLN A 87 18.27 15.44 -17.78
C GLN A 87 18.46 16.80 -17.10
N LEU A 88 18.09 17.90 -17.77
CA LEU A 88 18.23 19.26 -17.24
C LEU A 88 17.35 19.45 -16.01
N THR A 89 16.07 19.06 -16.09
CA THR A 89 15.13 19.15 -14.95
C THR A 89 15.60 18.33 -13.76
N MET A 90 16.03 17.08 -13.96
CA MET A 90 16.52 16.23 -12.86
C MET A 90 17.77 16.82 -12.22
N THR A 91 18.71 17.32 -13.03
CA THR A 91 19.93 17.96 -12.54
C THR A 91 19.66 19.23 -11.75
N GLU A 92 18.69 20.04 -12.19
CA GLU A 92 18.27 21.25 -11.46
C GLU A 92 17.57 20.90 -10.14
N VAL A 93 16.58 20.01 -10.18
CA VAL A 93 15.79 19.62 -9.01
C VAL A 93 16.65 18.96 -7.94
N VAL A 94 17.45 17.96 -8.31
CA VAL A 94 18.33 17.29 -7.35
C VAL A 94 19.46 18.23 -6.91
N GLY A 95 19.91 19.14 -7.77
CA GLY A 95 20.89 20.19 -7.46
C GLY A 95 20.44 21.13 -6.37
N ALA A 96 19.16 21.45 -6.34
CA ALA A 96 18.56 22.27 -5.29
C ALA A 96 18.53 21.56 -3.91
N VAL A 97 18.63 20.23 -3.86
CA VAL A 97 18.66 19.45 -2.61
C VAL A 97 20.07 19.43 -2.00
N GLY A 98 21.12 19.31 -2.82
CA GLY A 98 22.52 19.41 -2.37
C GLY A 98 23.51 18.58 -3.20
N GLU A 99 24.80 18.95 -3.16
CA GLU A 99 25.86 18.31 -3.95
C GLU A 99 26.08 16.82 -3.62
N GLU A 100 25.93 16.41 -2.35
CA GLU A 100 26.07 15.00 -1.94
C GLU A 100 25.04 14.07 -2.60
N VAL A 101 23.85 14.59 -2.93
CA VAL A 101 22.80 13.82 -3.62
C VAL A 101 23.00 13.85 -5.14
N MET A 102 23.54 14.95 -5.65
CA MET A 102 23.77 15.22 -7.08
C MET A 102 24.91 14.46 -7.73
N ASP A 103 25.91 14.06 -6.95
CA ASP A 103 27.07 13.28 -7.40
C ASP A 103 27.27 12.03 -6.52
N GLY A 104 26.17 11.55 -5.92
CA GLY A 104 26.11 10.38 -5.04
C GLY A 104 25.48 9.16 -5.70
N SER A 105 25.02 8.20 -4.88
CA SER A 105 24.29 7.01 -5.37
C SER A 105 22.89 7.34 -5.87
N TYR A 106 22.35 8.52 -5.54
CA TYR A 106 21.01 8.91 -5.95
C TYR A 106 20.97 9.42 -7.39
N TRP A 107 21.77 10.43 -7.73
CA TRP A 107 21.84 11.02 -9.07
C TRP A 107 23.28 11.40 -9.41
N HIS A 108 23.58 11.55 -10.70
CA HIS A 108 24.82 12.11 -11.21
C HIS A 108 24.51 12.97 -12.44
N ARG A 109 25.21 14.10 -12.62
CA ARG A 109 25.01 14.99 -13.79
C ARG A 109 25.21 14.29 -15.14
N GLN A 110 26.01 13.23 -15.15
CA GLN A 110 26.29 12.43 -16.34
C GLN A 110 25.41 11.16 -16.43
N PHE A 111 24.33 11.07 -15.65
CA PHE A 111 23.28 10.07 -15.90
C PHE A 111 22.27 10.66 -16.88
N LEU A 112 22.12 9.99 -18.02
CA LEU A 112 21.19 10.39 -19.07
C LEU A 112 19.90 9.56 -18.95
N PRO A 113 18.75 10.15 -18.59
CA PRO A 113 17.46 9.48 -18.73
C PRO A 113 17.21 9.12 -20.19
N ILE A 114 16.86 7.85 -20.45
CA ILE A 114 16.46 7.36 -21.77
C ILE A 114 15.04 6.81 -21.79
N GLY A 115 14.41 6.66 -20.62
CA GLY A 115 13.00 6.32 -20.55
C GLY A 115 12.40 6.52 -19.16
N ASN A 116 11.07 6.52 -19.09
CA ASN A 116 10.32 6.68 -17.84
C ASN A 116 9.18 5.65 -17.76
N TRP A 117 8.85 5.21 -16.55
CA TRP A 117 7.64 4.41 -16.34
C TRP A 117 6.54 5.25 -15.68
N THR A 118 6.60 5.44 -14.36
CA THR A 118 5.68 6.29 -13.61
C THR A 118 6.45 7.28 -12.75
N GLY A 119 5.92 8.50 -12.55
CA GLY A 119 6.54 9.50 -11.66
C GLY A 119 8.03 9.77 -11.96
N THR A 120 8.89 9.41 -11.01
CA THR A 120 10.36 9.59 -11.08
C THR A 120 11.13 8.30 -11.36
N TYR A 121 10.46 7.21 -11.72
CA TYR A 121 11.13 5.97 -12.14
C TYR A 121 11.71 6.12 -13.55
N LEU A 122 13.04 6.17 -13.64
CA LEU A 122 13.77 6.39 -14.90
C LEU A 122 14.66 5.21 -15.25
N LEU A 123 14.75 4.93 -16.55
CA LEU A 123 15.84 4.16 -17.13
C LEU A 123 16.93 5.14 -17.54
N VAL A 124 18.16 4.92 -17.09
CA VAL A 124 19.28 5.86 -17.28
C VAL A 124 20.50 5.17 -17.89
N LEU A 125 21.34 5.92 -18.59
CA LEU A 125 22.67 5.50 -19.02
C LEU A 125 23.75 6.25 -18.25
N ASP A 126 24.78 5.52 -17.81
CA ASP A 126 25.98 6.13 -17.24
C ASP A 126 26.86 6.71 -18.37
N CYS A 127 26.93 8.02 -18.49
CA CYS A 127 27.76 8.72 -19.49
C CYS A 127 29.10 9.20 -18.90
N ARG A 128 29.49 8.73 -17.70
CA ARG A 128 30.80 9.05 -17.13
C ARG A 128 31.92 8.34 -17.90
N PRO A 129 33.04 9.01 -18.21
CA PRO A 129 34.18 8.35 -18.82
C PRO A 129 34.73 7.24 -17.93
N GLY A 130 34.91 6.04 -18.48
CA GLY A 130 35.50 4.91 -17.78
C GLY A 130 34.85 3.57 -18.16
N PRO A 131 35.16 2.50 -17.41
CA PRO A 131 34.62 1.17 -17.68
C PRO A 131 33.09 1.07 -17.59
N GLY A 132 32.45 2.01 -16.89
CA GLY A 132 31.00 2.07 -16.74
C GLY A 132 30.25 2.81 -17.85
N TYR A 133 30.96 3.39 -18.83
CA TYR A 133 30.35 4.20 -19.88
C TYR A 133 29.38 3.38 -20.73
N GLY A 134 28.11 3.78 -20.77
CA GLY A 134 27.03 3.11 -21.50
C GLY A 134 26.26 2.05 -20.70
N ARG A 135 26.58 1.83 -19.42
CA ARG A 135 25.84 0.90 -18.55
C ARG A 135 24.42 1.41 -18.31
N VAL A 136 23.46 0.47 -18.27
CA VAL A 136 22.06 0.77 -18.00
C VAL A 136 21.80 0.74 -16.50
N GLY A 137 21.21 1.81 -15.99
CA GLY A 137 20.76 1.94 -14.62
C GLY A 137 19.26 2.20 -14.52
N ARG A 138 18.73 2.01 -13.31
CA ARG A 138 17.35 2.35 -12.96
C ARG A 138 17.37 3.30 -11.77
N LEU A 139 16.73 4.45 -11.93
CA LEU A 139 16.41 5.35 -10.83
C LEU A 139 15.07 4.94 -10.23
N ALA A 140 15.04 4.74 -8.92
CA ALA A 140 13.82 4.54 -8.14
C ALA A 140 13.67 5.64 -7.10
N GLU A 141 12.43 6.14 -6.95
CA GLU A 141 12.11 7.14 -5.93
C GLU A 141 12.50 6.65 -4.54
N GLY A 142 13.23 7.48 -3.78
CA GLY A 142 13.68 7.16 -2.42
C GLY A 142 14.85 6.18 -2.30
N SER A 143 15.17 5.40 -3.34
CA SER A 143 16.28 4.42 -3.32
C SER A 143 17.49 4.85 -4.15
N GLY A 144 17.34 5.80 -5.07
CA GLY A 144 18.43 6.28 -5.92
C GLY A 144 18.64 5.42 -7.17
N THR A 145 19.82 5.56 -7.78
CA THR A 145 20.14 4.92 -9.05
C THR A 145 20.95 3.63 -8.82
N SER A 146 20.42 2.50 -9.27
CA SER A 146 21.12 1.22 -9.25
C SER A 146 21.55 0.78 -10.66
N PHE A 147 22.74 0.21 -10.77
CA PHE A 147 23.31 -0.40 -11.98
C PHE A 147 23.65 -1.87 -11.74
N GLY A 148 23.84 -2.65 -12.80
CA GLY A 148 24.38 -4.02 -12.70
C GLY A 148 23.52 -5.12 -13.31
N ILE A 149 22.35 -4.78 -13.89
CA ILE A 149 21.54 -5.75 -14.63
C ILE A 149 22.05 -5.89 -16.07
N TRP A 150 22.37 -4.76 -16.72
CA TRP A 150 22.91 -4.74 -18.09
C TRP A 150 24.13 -3.85 -18.18
N ASP A 151 25.20 -4.39 -18.75
CA ASP A 151 26.48 -3.69 -18.90
C ASP A 151 26.48 -2.71 -20.09
N SER A 152 25.52 -2.83 -21.00
CA SER A 152 25.34 -1.95 -22.14
C SER A 152 23.88 -1.89 -22.60
N LEU A 153 23.55 -0.91 -23.45
CA LEU A 153 22.24 -0.85 -24.10
C LEU A 153 22.08 -1.99 -25.13
N ALA A 154 23.16 -2.44 -25.77
CA ALA A 154 23.14 -3.63 -26.63
C ALA A 154 22.72 -4.89 -25.85
N ASP A 155 23.22 -5.08 -24.63
CA ASP A 155 22.83 -6.20 -23.75
C ASP A 155 21.34 -6.14 -23.39
N LEU A 156 20.85 -4.95 -23.04
CA LEU A 156 19.43 -4.74 -22.74
C LEU A 156 18.54 -5.11 -23.93
N LEU A 157 18.86 -4.59 -25.12
CA LEU A 157 18.07 -4.84 -26.34
C LEU A 157 18.12 -6.32 -26.75
N ALA A 158 19.29 -6.97 -26.63
CA ALA A 158 19.42 -8.39 -26.88
C ALA A 158 18.55 -9.22 -25.92
N ALA A 159 18.61 -8.92 -24.62
CA ALA A 159 17.80 -9.57 -23.60
C ALA A 159 16.30 -9.34 -23.83
N GLN A 160 15.89 -8.11 -24.19
CA GLN A 160 14.51 -7.80 -24.50
C GLN A 160 14.02 -8.52 -25.76
N ALA A 161 14.83 -8.61 -26.82
CA ALA A 161 14.49 -9.35 -28.02
C ALA A 161 14.27 -10.85 -27.73
N GLU A 162 15.10 -11.45 -26.88
CA GLU A 162 14.90 -12.84 -26.42
C GLU A 162 13.66 -12.99 -25.54
N ALA A 163 13.42 -12.05 -24.62
CA ALA A 163 12.24 -12.06 -23.75
C ALA A 163 10.94 -11.99 -24.57
N LEU A 164 10.87 -11.11 -25.57
CA LEU A 164 9.72 -11.01 -26.47
C LEU A 164 9.53 -12.29 -27.30
N ALA A 165 10.61 -12.82 -27.89
CA ALA A 165 10.54 -14.01 -28.73
C ALA A 165 10.07 -15.26 -27.98
N ASN A 166 10.46 -15.39 -26.72
CA ASN A 166 10.16 -16.57 -25.90
C ASN A 166 9.02 -16.35 -24.89
N LEU A 167 8.47 -15.13 -24.81
CA LEU A 167 7.52 -14.69 -23.80
C LEU A 167 8.01 -14.95 -22.35
N THR A 168 9.32 -14.80 -22.13
CA THR A 168 9.95 -14.97 -20.81
C THR A 168 10.18 -13.64 -20.12
N ALA A 169 10.37 -13.66 -18.81
CA ALA A 169 10.66 -12.44 -18.05
C ALA A 169 12.00 -11.82 -18.46
N LEU A 170 11.99 -10.51 -18.68
CA LEU A 170 13.17 -9.64 -18.73
C LEU A 170 13.40 -9.11 -17.32
N ASP A 171 14.38 -9.68 -16.61
CA ASP A 171 14.51 -9.50 -15.16
C ASP A 171 13.22 -9.95 -14.45
N HIS A 172 12.40 -9.05 -13.91
CA HIS A 172 11.10 -9.38 -13.31
C HIS A 172 9.90 -8.93 -14.17
N TRP A 173 10.13 -8.47 -15.41
CA TRP A 173 9.08 -7.98 -16.30
C TRP A 173 8.77 -9.01 -17.40
N ALA A 174 7.59 -9.63 -17.35
CA ALA A 174 7.11 -10.48 -18.43
C ALA A 174 6.42 -9.65 -19.52
N PRO A 175 6.80 -9.82 -20.79
CA PRO A 175 6.09 -9.19 -21.89
C PRO A 175 4.72 -9.84 -22.09
N VAL A 176 3.69 -9.01 -22.27
CA VAL A 176 2.31 -9.43 -22.50
C VAL A 176 1.85 -8.82 -23.82
N ALA A 177 1.65 -9.66 -24.83
CA ALA A 177 0.98 -9.27 -26.08
C ALA A 177 -0.51 -9.56 -25.96
N PHE A 178 -1.34 -8.52 -25.97
CA PHE A 178 -2.79 -8.67 -25.95
C PHE A 178 -3.47 -7.50 -26.67
N ASP A 179 -4.55 -7.77 -27.41
CA ASP A 179 -5.28 -6.76 -28.20
C ASP A 179 -4.37 -5.92 -29.11
N GLY A 180 -3.38 -6.58 -29.71
CA GLY A 180 -2.39 -5.95 -30.58
C GLY A 180 -1.52 -4.91 -29.87
N ARG A 181 -1.27 -5.06 -28.56
CA ARG A 181 -0.45 -4.16 -27.73
C ARG A 181 0.54 -4.95 -26.89
N LEU A 182 1.67 -4.31 -26.59
CA LEU A 182 2.63 -4.81 -25.62
C LEU A 182 2.40 -4.09 -24.29
N SER A 183 2.24 -4.87 -23.22
CA SER A 183 2.36 -4.41 -21.84
C SER A 183 3.35 -5.29 -21.08
N TRP A 184 3.70 -4.88 -19.87
CA TRP A 184 4.67 -5.59 -19.03
C TRP A 184 4.05 -5.97 -17.70
N GLY A 185 3.90 -7.28 -17.46
CA GLY A 185 3.48 -7.82 -16.17
C GLY A 185 4.67 -8.04 -15.25
N ILE A 186 4.45 -7.99 -13.93
CA ILE A 186 5.50 -8.32 -12.96
C ILE A 186 5.44 -9.82 -12.69
N VAL A 187 6.56 -10.51 -12.88
CA VAL A 187 6.75 -11.87 -12.40
C VAL A 187 7.28 -11.80 -10.99
N THR A 188 6.44 -12.14 -10.03
CA THR A 188 6.86 -12.28 -8.64
C THR A 188 7.31 -13.70 -8.37
N ASN A 189 8.50 -13.88 -7.80
CA ASN A 189 8.87 -15.17 -7.20
C ASN A 189 7.93 -15.41 -6.02
N GLN A 190 7.00 -16.35 -6.17
CA GLN A 190 6.05 -16.69 -5.12
C GLN A 190 6.49 -17.99 -4.48
N HIS A 191 6.36 -18.05 -3.16
CA HIS A 191 6.51 -19.30 -2.43
C HIS A 191 5.10 -19.94 -2.34
N PRO A 192 4.76 -20.96 -3.15
CA PRO A 192 3.39 -21.49 -3.22
C PRO A 192 2.96 -22.19 -1.92
N ALA A 193 3.91 -22.52 -1.04
CA ALA A 193 3.64 -23.11 0.28
C ALA A 193 4.54 -22.47 1.36
N PRO A 194 4.39 -21.17 1.68
CA PRO A 194 5.25 -20.49 2.64
C PRO A 194 5.07 -21.12 4.03
N ARG A 195 6.15 -21.14 4.82
CA ARG A 195 6.05 -21.63 6.21
C ARG A 195 5.08 -20.77 7.00
N SER A 196 4.25 -21.44 7.79
CA SER A 196 3.25 -20.82 8.67
C SER A 196 3.89 -20.51 10.02
N LEU A 197 3.83 -19.25 10.45
CA LEU A 197 4.30 -18.89 11.78
C LEU A 197 3.40 -19.48 12.85
N PHE A 198 2.10 -19.64 12.59
CA PHE A 198 1.21 -20.29 13.56
C PHE A 198 1.55 -21.76 13.74
N ARG A 199 1.93 -22.46 12.67
CA ARG A 199 2.39 -23.86 12.76
C ARG A 199 3.71 -23.95 13.49
N LEU A 200 4.66 -23.05 13.23
CA LEU A 200 5.92 -22.99 13.97
C LEU A 200 5.67 -22.68 15.45
N ALA A 201 4.74 -21.78 15.74
CA ALA A 201 4.35 -21.40 17.09
C ALA A 201 3.71 -22.57 17.85
N ALA A 202 2.80 -23.30 17.21
CA ALA A 202 2.17 -24.49 17.78
C ALA A 202 3.17 -25.62 18.05
N ALA A 203 4.29 -25.67 17.33
CA ALA A 203 5.37 -26.63 17.53
C ALA A 203 6.40 -26.19 18.59
N ALA A 204 6.34 -24.94 19.06
CA ALA A 204 7.27 -24.44 20.07
C ALA A 204 6.93 -25.04 21.45
N GLU A 205 7.94 -25.59 22.12
CA GLU A 205 7.76 -26.23 23.45
C GLU A 205 7.47 -25.20 24.56
N GLN A 206 7.95 -23.96 24.39
CA GLN A 206 7.79 -22.89 25.36
C GLN A 206 7.46 -21.56 24.65
N PRO A 207 6.70 -20.66 25.31
CA PRO A 207 6.50 -19.32 24.79
C PRO A 207 7.84 -18.61 24.58
N ALA A 208 7.98 -17.97 23.43
CA ALA A 208 9.15 -17.15 23.13
C ALA A 208 9.25 -15.94 24.08
N GLU A 209 10.45 -15.38 24.21
CA GLU A 209 10.60 -14.06 24.79
C GLU A 209 9.83 -13.02 23.95
N PRO A 210 9.18 -12.03 24.57
CA PRO A 210 8.46 -11.00 23.83
C PRO A 210 9.45 -10.13 23.04
N ALA A 211 9.09 -9.78 21.80
CA ALA A 211 9.87 -8.84 21.02
C ALA A 211 10.02 -7.51 21.78
N PRO A 212 11.17 -6.82 21.64
CA PRO A 212 11.33 -5.49 22.18
C PRO A 212 10.28 -4.56 21.56
N PRO A 213 9.76 -3.57 22.30
CA PRO A 213 8.82 -2.62 21.71
C PRO A 213 9.50 -1.87 20.55
N PRO A 214 8.76 -1.56 19.47
CA PRO A 214 9.31 -0.91 18.27
C PRO A 214 9.93 0.47 18.54
N TRP A 215 9.60 1.08 19.69
CA TRP A 215 10.26 2.26 20.22
C TRP A 215 10.46 2.13 21.73
N ARG A 216 11.52 2.76 22.25
CA ARG A 216 11.70 2.94 23.70
C ARG A 216 10.71 3.97 24.21
N TYR A 217 9.54 3.50 24.63
CA TYR A 217 8.62 4.33 25.40
C TYR A 217 9.23 4.63 26.77
N VAL A 218 9.20 5.89 27.15
CA VAL A 218 9.59 6.34 28.49
C VAL A 218 8.30 6.75 29.18
N PRO A 219 7.91 6.11 30.29
CA PRO A 219 6.74 6.52 31.05
C PRO A 219 6.81 7.99 31.46
N VAL A 220 5.64 8.63 31.56
CA VAL A 220 5.47 10.02 31.98
C VAL A 220 4.74 10.02 33.33
N PRO A 221 5.46 9.98 34.47
CA PRO A 221 4.83 9.82 35.79
C PRO A 221 3.78 10.89 36.11
N GLU A 222 3.95 12.10 35.58
CA GLU A 222 3.04 13.24 35.76
C GLU A 222 1.65 12.99 35.15
N ALA A 223 1.56 12.09 34.17
CA ALA A 223 0.32 11.70 33.50
C ALA A 223 -0.42 10.55 34.23
N GLY A 224 0.07 10.13 35.39
CA GLY A 224 -0.50 9.00 36.14
C GLY A 224 -0.51 7.71 35.32
N TRP A 225 -1.58 6.92 35.44
CA TRP A 225 -1.70 5.64 34.74
C TRP A 225 -1.62 5.78 33.21
N VAL A 226 -2.10 6.90 32.65
CA VAL A 226 -2.05 7.19 31.20
C VAL A 226 -0.60 7.26 30.74
N GLY A 227 0.25 7.88 31.55
CA GLY A 227 1.68 8.01 31.33
C GLY A 227 2.46 6.71 31.38
N ASP A 228 1.85 5.60 31.77
CA ASP A 228 2.52 4.32 31.65
C ASP A 228 2.30 3.68 30.27
N HIS A 229 1.34 4.14 29.47
CA HIS A 229 0.99 3.52 28.20
C HIS A 229 1.50 4.32 26.99
N PRO A 230 2.18 3.67 26.02
CA PRO A 230 2.56 4.33 24.77
C PRO A 230 1.36 4.76 23.90
N GLY A 231 0.19 4.20 24.19
CA GLY A 231 -1.09 4.38 23.53
C GLY A 231 -2.00 3.21 23.89
N PHE A 232 -3.31 3.45 23.94
CA PHE A 232 -4.30 2.43 24.26
C PHE A 232 -5.65 2.69 23.59
N ARG A 233 -6.48 1.63 23.54
CA ARG A 233 -7.91 1.71 23.28
C ARG A 233 -8.68 1.14 24.46
N LEU A 234 -9.60 1.94 24.96
CA LEU A 234 -10.48 1.61 26.07
C LEU A 234 -11.92 1.71 25.58
N THR A 235 -12.60 0.57 25.47
CA THR A 235 -13.96 0.51 24.93
C THR A 235 -14.92 -0.01 25.97
N PHE A 236 -15.98 0.73 26.25
CA PHE A 236 -17.07 0.35 27.13
C PHE A 236 -18.27 -0.12 26.33
N VAL A 237 -18.90 -1.22 26.73
CA VAL A 237 -20.11 -1.77 26.10
C VAL A 237 -21.17 -2.04 27.16
N ALA A 238 -22.37 -1.50 26.97
CA ALA A 238 -23.44 -1.57 27.96
C ALA A 238 -24.09 -2.96 28.01
N GLY A 239 -24.30 -3.48 29.22
CA GLY A 239 -25.14 -4.67 29.45
C GLY A 239 -24.59 -5.98 28.89
N VAL A 240 -23.30 -6.05 28.57
CA VAL A 240 -22.63 -7.28 28.12
C VAL A 240 -21.66 -7.78 29.19
N SER A 241 -21.33 -9.08 29.16
CA SER A 241 -20.33 -9.66 30.05
C SER A 241 -18.92 -9.57 29.44
N GLY A 242 -17.87 -9.69 30.26
CA GLY A 242 -16.48 -9.76 29.77
C GLY A 242 -16.23 -10.82 28.69
N PRO A 243 -16.67 -12.09 28.87
CA PRO A 243 -16.56 -13.11 27.82
C PRO A 243 -17.31 -12.76 26.52
N GLU A 244 -18.51 -12.19 26.63
CA GLU A 244 -19.25 -11.72 25.46
C GLU A 244 -18.52 -10.57 24.76
N LEU A 245 -17.91 -9.66 25.52
CA LEU A 245 -17.09 -8.59 24.98
C LEU A 245 -15.89 -9.15 24.20
N LEU A 246 -15.19 -10.15 24.73
CA LEU A 246 -14.07 -10.82 24.04
C LEU A 246 -14.54 -11.49 22.73
N ARG A 247 -15.69 -12.19 22.73
CA ARG A 247 -16.28 -12.75 21.50
C ARG A 247 -16.60 -11.69 20.44
N ARG A 248 -17.08 -10.51 20.87
CA ARG A 248 -17.36 -9.39 19.96
C ARG A 248 -16.08 -8.80 19.37
N TYR A 249 -14.97 -8.85 20.11
CA TYR A 249 -13.63 -8.52 19.60
C TYR A 249 -13.04 -9.59 18.66
N GLY A 250 -13.62 -10.81 18.62
CA GLY A 250 -13.15 -11.90 17.77
C GLY A 250 -12.32 -12.96 18.48
N ALA A 251 -12.34 -13.01 19.82
CA ALA A 251 -11.79 -14.13 20.58
C ALA A 251 -12.65 -15.39 20.44
N GLU A 252 -12.00 -16.55 20.48
CA GLU A 252 -12.68 -17.85 20.62
C GLU A 252 -13.03 -18.10 22.10
N ASP A 253 -14.04 -18.93 22.36
CA ASP A 253 -14.66 -19.06 23.69
C ASP A 253 -13.77 -19.72 24.76
N ASP A 254 -12.80 -20.55 24.36
CA ASP A 254 -11.99 -21.39 25.25
C ASP A 254 -10.58 -20.83 25.56
N VAL A 255 -10.22 -19.67 24.99
CA VAL A 255 -8.86 -19.10 25.10
C VAL A 255 -8.71 -17.96 26.13
N ALA A 256 -9.80 -17.60 26.82
CA ALA A 256 -9.81 -16.48 27.75
C ALA A 256 -9.17 -16.86 29.10
N VAL A 257 -8.09 -16.17 29.48
CA VAL A 257 -7.37 -16.38 30.75
C VAL A 257 -7.09 -15.05 31.45
N PRO A 258 -7.07 -15.01 32.79
CA PRO A 258 -6.70 -13.80 33.52
C PRO A 258 -5.25 -13.41 33.23
N ARG A 259 -5.00 -12.14 32.85
CA ARG A 259 -3.67 -11.56 32.67
C ARG A 259 -3.56 -10.19 33.33
N ARG A 260 -2.44 -9.96 33.99
CA ARG A 260 -1.98 -8.61 34.33
C ARG A 260 -1.55 -7.89 33.05
N ARG A 261 -1.38 -6.58 33.17
CA ARG A 261 -0.96 -5.71 32.07
C ARG A 261 0.30 -6.23 31.35
N GLN A 262 1.40 -6.41 32.08
CA GLN A 262 2.67 -6.82 31.49
C GLN A 262 2.56 -8.18 30.78
N GLU A 263 1.80 -9.13 31.35
CA GLU A 263 1.61 -10.45 30.76
C GLU A 263 0.85 -10.39 29.43
N ALA A 264 -0.16 -9.53 29.34
CA ALA A 264 -0.91 -9.29 28.10
C ALA A 264 -0.05 -8.57 27.05
N ASP A 265 0.67 -7.53 27.47
CA ASP A 265 1.58 -6.77 26.61
C ASP A 265 2.68 -7.69 26.03
N ASP A 266 3.26 -8.56 26.86
CA ASP A 266 4.25 -9.55 26.44
C ASP A 266 3.62 -10.58 25.50
N ALA A 267 2.43 -11.07 25.82
CA ALA A 267 1.74 -12.06 24.98
C ALA A 267 1.47 -11.52 23.57
N ALA A 268 1.08 -10.25 23.42
CA ALA A 268 0.85 -9.62 22.12
C ALA A 268 2.14 -9.44 21.28
N ARG A 269 3.33 -9.46 21.91
CA ARG A 269 4.63 -9.27 21.26
C ARG A 269 5.40 -10.56 20.97
N ARG A 270 4.82 -11.73 21.26
CA ARG A 270 5.48 -13.01 21.01
C ARG A 270 5.17 -13.52 19.61
N TRP A 271 6.17 -13.98 18.89
CA TRP A 271 5.94 -14.69 17.62
C TRP A 271 5.19 -16.01 17.84
N THR A 272 5.34 -16.64 19.01
CA THR A 272 4.62 -17.86 19.42
C THR A 272 3.13 -17.64 19.72
N SER A 273 2.67 -16.38 19.80
CA SER A 273 1.23 -16.05 19.78
C SER A 273 0.76 -15.55 18.42
N GLY A 274 1.64 -15.58 17.40
CA GLY A 274 1.36 -15.00 16.09
C GLY A 274 1.27 -13.48 16.11
N TYR A 275 1.80 -12.81 17.13
CA TYR A 275 1.62 -11.37 17.37
C TYR A 275 0.13 -10.95 17.39
N LEU A 276 -0.75 -11.87 17.79
CA LEU A 276 -2.17 -11.60 17.88
C LEU A 276 -2.44 -10.56 18.96
N PRO A 277 -3.26 -9.53 18.68
CA PRO A 277 -3.67 -8.55 19.68
C PRO A 277 -4.28 -9.23 20.90
N VAL A 278 -4.07 -8.64 22.08
CA VAL A 278 -4.64 -9.12 23.33
C VAL A 278 -5.59 -8.06 23.87
N VAL A 279 -6.84 -8.45 24.08
CA VAL A 279 -7.83 -7.60 24.75
C VAL A 279 -7.99 -8.08 26.18
N ARG A 280 -7.89 -7.16 27.14
CA ARG A 280 -8.18 -7.40 28.56
C ARG A 280 -9.56 -6.85 28.89
N THR A 281 -10.38 -7.59 29.63
CA THR A 281 -11.76 -7.18 29.94
C THR A 281 -12.06 -7.12 31.42
N GLY A 282 -12.88 -6.15 31.81
CA GLY A 282 -13.38 -5.97 33.17
C GLY A 282 -14.76 -5.30 33.16
N MET A 283 -15.23 -4.92 34.36
CA MET A 283 -16.53 -4.27 34.54
C MET A 283 -16.36 -2.89 35.20
N ALA A 284 -17.12 -1.92 34.72
CA ALA A 284 -17.27 -0.58 35.27
C ALA A 284 -18.77 -0.30 35.48
N GLY A 285 -19.31 -0.73 36.62
CA GLY A 285 -20.76 -0.79 36.85
C GLY A 285 -21.43 -1.76 35.86
N ASP A 286 -22.48 -1.29 35.17
CA ASP A 286 -23.24 -2.07 34.17
C ASP A 286 -22.58 -2.13 32.78
N TRP A 287 -21.35 -1.59 32.66
CA TRP A 287 -20.59 -1.59 31.41
C TRP A 287 -19.42 -2.57 31.51
N ALA A 288 -19.31 -3.48 30.55
CA ALA A 288 -18.05 -4.19 30.35
C ALA A 288 -17.08 -3.25 29.64
N PHE A 289 -15.81 -3.27 30.02
CA PHE A 289 -14.76 -2.54 29.33
C PHE A 289 -13.72 -3.50 28.74
N GLY A 290 -13.19 -3.15 27.57
CA GLY A 290 -12.08 -3.79 26.90
C GLY A 290 -10.90 -2.82 26.83
N PHE A 291 -9.70 -3.31 27.14
CA PHE A 291 -8.47 -2.54 27.15
C PHE A 291 -7.43 -3.19 26.23
N GLU A 292 -6.95 -2.42 25.27
CA GLU A 292 -5.91 -2.79 24.30
C GLU A 292 -4.71 -1.87 24.47
N THR A 293 -3.51 -2.43 24.63
CA THR A 293 -2.26 -1.66 24.60
C THR A 293 -1.65 -1.74 23.21
N GLY A 294 -1.43 -0.60 22.55
CA GLY A 294 -0.74 -0.52 21.26
C GLY A 294 -1.52 -1.04 20.04
N SER A 295 -2.28 -2.13 20.15
CA SER A 295 -3.20 -2.59 19.09
C SER A 295 -4.45 -1.71 19.03
N GLY A 296 -4.99 -1.54 17.82
CA GLY A 296 -6.15 -0.71 17.55
C GLY A 296 -7.30 -1.50 16.93
N GLU A 297 -7.64 -2.70 17.43
CA GLU A 297 -8.81 -3.41 16.90
C GLU A 297 -10.07 -2.57 17.12
N ALA A 298 -10.20 -1.89 18.26
CA ALA A 298 -11.28 -0.93 18.49
C ALA A 298 -11.17 0.42 17.73
N ASP A 299 -10.20 0.59 16.83
CA ASP A 299 -10.25 1.67 15.84
C ASP A 299 -10.97 1.25 14.54
N ARG A 300 -11.15 -0.06 14.35
CA ARG A 300 -11.74 -0.60 13.13
C ARG A 300 -13.27 -0.46 13.18
N PRO A 301 -13.92 0.14 12.17
CA PRO A 301 -15.36 0.33 12.17
C PRO A 301 -16.13 -0.99 12.35
N GLU A 302 -15.73 -2.07 11.67
CA GLU A 302 -16.33 -3.41 11.78
C GLU A 302 -16.35 -3.95 13.22
N VAL A 303 -15.26 -3.76 13.97
CA VAL A 303 -15.15 -4.15 15.38
C VAL A 303 -16.10 -3.29 16.21
N LEU A 304 -16.06 -1.97 16.06
CA LEU A 304 -16.94 -1.05 16.79
C LEU A 304 -18.43 -1.33 16.52
N ARG A 305 -18.79 -1.72 15.30
CA ARG A 305 -20.15 -2.14 14.96
C ARG A 305 -20.55 -3.40 15.71
N ARG A 306 -19.70 -4.43 15.68
CA ARG A 306 -19.92 -5.69 16.42
C ARG A 306 -20.00 -5.47 17.93
N LEU A 307 -19.14 -4.60 18.48
CA LEU A 307 -19.15 -4.22 19.89
C LEU A 307 -20.47 -3.58 20.31
N SER A 308 -21.01 -2.67 19.51
CA SER A 308 -22.26 -1.95 19.81
C SER A 308 -23.55 -2.65 19.36
N ALA A 309 -23.47 -3.77 18.63
CA ALA A 309 -24.65 -4.48 18.13
C ALA A 309 -25.66 -4.83 19.25
N GLY A 310 -26.92 -4.41 19.09
CA GLY A 310 -27.99 -4.58 20.07
C GLY A 310 -27.83 -3.78 21.37
N THR A 311 -26.87 -2.85 21.44
CA THR A 311 -26.55 -2.08 22.65
C THR A 311 -25.85 -0.75 22.32
N ARG A 312 -25.12 -0.16 23.27
CA ARG A 312 -24.29 1.03 23.12
C ARG A 312 -22.84 0.70 23.41
N ALA A 313 -21.93 1.30 22.65
CA ALA A 313 -20.50 1.25 22.91
C ALA A 313 -19.89 2.66 22.95
N VAL A 314 -18.89 2.85 23.79
CA VAL A 314 -18.13 4.10 23.89
C VAL A 314 -16.64 3.76 23.86
N ARG A 315 -15.92 4.23 22.85
CA ARG A 315 -14.49 3.99 22.68
C ARG A 315 -13.70 5.25 22.95
N VAL A 316 -12.77 5.17 23.90
CA VAL A 316 -11.73 6.17 24.16
C VAL A 316 -10.44 5.64 23.56
N GLY A 317 -9.85 6.40 22.64
CA GLY A 317 -8.54 6.10 22.08
C GLY A 317 -7.54 7.15 22.51
N HIS A 318 -6.40 6.72 23.03
CA HIS A 318 -5.29 7.60 23.34
C HIS A 318 -4.04 7.17 22.57
N ASP A 319 -3.40 8.12 21.91
CA ASP A 319 -2.04 7.99 21.39
C ASP A 319 -1.22 9.21 21.84
N ARG A 320 0.08 9.25 21.50
CA ARG A 320 0.97 10.35 21.91
C ARG A 320 0.52 11.72 21.41
N ASP A 321 -0.27 11.77 20.34
CA ASP A 321 -0.61 13.00 19.62
C ASP A 321 -2.06 13.45 19.86
N ALA A 322 -2.94 12.55 20.33
CA ALA A 322 -4.37 12.80 20.43
C ALA A 322 -5.10 11.91 21.42
N THR A 323 -6.22 12.44 21.92
CA THR A 323 -7.28 11.67 22.56
C THR A 323 -8.52 11.73 21.67
N THR A 324 -9.11 10.57 21.38
CA THR A 324 -10.27 10.41 20.50
C THR A 324 -11.38 9.68 21.22
N LEU A 325 -12.62 10.01 20.88
CA LEU A 325 -13.82 9.42 21.44
C LEU A 325 -14.79 9.05 20.31
N ALA A 326 -15.35 7.85 20.37
CA ALA A 326 -16.43 7.42 19.49
C ALA A 326 -17.57 6.83 20.32
N VAL A 327 -18.80 7.24 20.03
CA VAL A 327 -20.02 6.74 20.65
C VAL A 327 -20.82 6.04 19.58
N LEU A 328 -21.15 4.78 19.81
CA LEU A 328 -21.93 3.96 18.91
C LEU A 328 -23.19 3.42 19.60
N ALA A 329 -24.24 3.26 18.80
CA ALA A 329 -25.47 2.61 19.22
C ALA A 329 -25.92 1.70 18.09
N ASP A 330 -26.10 0.41 18.40
CA ASP A 330 -26.58 -0.61 17.48
C ASP A 330 -25.86 -0.62 16.12
N GLY A 331 -24.52 -0.59 16.15
CA GLY A 331 -23.70 -0.61 14.94
C GLY A 331 -23.50 0.74 14.26
N GLU A 332 -24.17 1.81 14.70
CA GLU A 332 -24.09 3.12 14.05
C GLU A 332 -23.28 4.12 14.87
N LEU A 333 -22.44 4.92 14.19
CA LEU A 333 -21.70 6.01 14.83
C LEU A 333 -22.67 7.16 15.17
N VAL A 334 -22.85 7.39 16.47
CA VAL A 334 -23.74 8.44 17.01
C VAL A 334 -22.99 9.75 17.15
N ALA A 335 -21.75 9.70 17.65
CA ALA A 335 -20.90 10.86 17.82
C ALA A 335 -19.42 10.48 17.79
N SER A 336 -18.58 11.35 17.22
CA SER A 336 -17.12 11.29 17.34
C SER A 336 -16.53 12.62 17.82
N TYR A 337 -15.37 12.52 18.46
CA TYR A 337 -14.57 13.65 18.89
C TYR A 337 -13.08 13.31 18.79
N ASP A 338 -12.27 14.24 18.29
CA ASP A 338 -10.83 14.14 18.15
C ASP A 338 -10.21 15.44 18.65
N THR A 339 -9.30 15.36 19.63
CA THR A 339 -8.66 16.56 20.20
C THR A 339 -7.81 17.32 19.17
N ARG A 340 -7.37 16.69 18.07
CA ARG A 340 -6.67 17.39 16.99
C ARG A 340 -7.59 18.22 16.11
N ARG A 341 -8.88 17.90 16.08
CA ARG A 341 -9.89 18.50 15.20
C ARG A 341 -11.25 18.59 15.91
N PRO A 342 -11.37 19.34 17.02
CA PRO A 342 -12.58 19.41 17.84
C PRO A 342 -13.78 20.04 17.12
N GLU A 343 -13.53 20.71 16.00
CA GLU A 343 -14.52 21.23 15.05
C GLU A 343 -15.13 20.16 14.14
N ARG A 344 -14.41 19.06 13.88
CA ARG A 344 -14.90 17.92 13.10
C ARG A 344 -15.59 16.93 14.02
N ARG A 345 -16.92 17.05 14.11
CA ARG A 345 -17.79 16.12 14.83
C ARG A 345 -18.66 15.39 13.82
N GLU A 346 -18.56 14.07 13.81
CA GLU A 346 -19.30 13.21 12.89
C GLU A 346 -20.28 12.33 13.69
N GLY A 347 -21.28 11.76 13.01
CA GLY A 347 -22.29 10.88 13.60
C GLY A 347 -23.72 11.30 13.29
N ARG A 348 -24.67 10.36 13.41
CA ARG A 348 -26.08 10.57 13.04
C ARG A 348 -26.95 11.17 14.17
N GLY A 349 -26.42 11.27 15.39
CA GLY A 349 -27.13 11.82 16.55
C GLY A 349 -26.90 13.32 16.73
N PRO A 350 -27.39 13.93 17.83
CA PRO A 350 -27.13 15.34 18.16
C PRO A 350 -25.64 15.64 18.46
N GLY A 351 -24.74 14.66 18.27
CA GLY A 351 -23.34 14.72 18.65
C GLY A 351 -23.14 14.74 20.17
N LEU A 352 -21.88 14.84 20.60
CA LEU A 352 -21.57 15.18 21.99
C LEU A 352 -21.91 16.65 22.23
N PRO A 353 -22.77 16.98 23.23
CA PRO A 353 -23.18 18.36 23.46
C PRO A 353 -21.98 19.27 23.69
N ALA A 354 -21.91 20.40 22.98
CA ALA A 354 -20.81 21.37 23.16
C ALA A 354 -20.70 21.86 24.61
N ALA A 355 -21.83 21.93 25.32
CA ALA A 355 -21.85 22.25 26.76
C ALA A 355 -21.15 21.19 27.61
N ALA A 356 -21.31 19.90 27.29
CA ALA A 356 -20.66 18.80 28.00
C ALA A 356 -19.14 18.84 27.79
N LEU A 357 -18.69 19.03 26.55
CA LEU A 357 -17.28 19.19 26.22
C LEU A 357 -16.64 20.41 26.91
N ARG A 358 -17.36 21.54 27.00
CA ARG A 358 -16.89 22.73 27.75
C ARG A 358 -16.79 22.46 29.25
N ARG A 359 -17.77 21.75 29.84
CA ARG A 359 -17.71 21.37 31.27
C ARG A 359 -16.52 20.48 31.57
N ALA A 360 -16.17 19.57 30.64
CA ALA A 360 -14.99 18.72 30.74
C ALA A 360 -13.66 19.45 30.42
N GLY A 361 -13.71 20.73 30.01
CA GLY A 361 -12.51 21.48 29.62
C GLY A 361 -11.89 21.01 28.30
N LEU A 362 -12.66 20.33 27.45
CA LEU A 362 -12.26 19.91 26.09
C LEU A 362 -12.58 20.98 25.04
N LEU A 363 -13.30 22.05 25.43
CA LEU A 363 -13.57 23.21 24.59
C LEU A 363 -13.43 24.52 25.38
N PRO A 364 -12.80 25.57 24.80
CA PRO A 364 -12.08 25.57 23.52
C PRO A 364 -10.84 24.66 23.55
N LEU A 365 -10.25 24.37 22.40
CA LEU A 365 -8.99 23.62 22.33
C LEU A 365 -7.92 24.38 23.13
N ASP A 366 -7.29 23.71 24.08
CA ASP A 366 -6.10 24.21 24.75
C ASP A 366 -4.88 23.56 24.10
N THR A 367 -4.15 24.34 23.29
CA THR A 367 -2.95 23.84 22.59
C THR A 367 -1.75 23.64 23.52
N GLU A 368 -1.83 24.14 24.76
CA GLU A 368 -0.81 23.94 25.79
C GLU A 368 -1.10 22.70 26.66
N ARG A 369 -2.31 22.13 26.55
CA ARG A 369 -2.70 20.90 27.25
C ARG A 369 -2.10 19.69 26.54
N TYR A 370 -1.42 18.85 27.31
CA TYR A 370 -0.85 17.63 26.75
C TYR A 370 -1.94 16.57 26.52
N PRO A 371 -1.86 15.76 25.44
CA PRO A 371 -2.89 14.78 25.08
C PRO A 371 -3.25 13.76 26.18
N ASP A 372 -2.32 13.45 27.08
CA ASP A 372 -2.54 12.59 28.25
C ASP A 372 -3.50 13.23 29.27
N GLN A 373 -3.45 14.55 29.41
CA GLN A 373 -4.34 15.29 30.30
C GLN A 373 -5.78 15.30 29.78
N ASP A 374 -5.98 15.16 28.47
CA ASP A 374 -7.31 15.08 27.86
C ASP A 374 -8.04 13.79 28.21
N VAL A 375 -7.31 12.70 28.50
CA VAL A 375 -7.92 11.41 28.88
C VAL A 375 -8.74 11.56 30.16
N ALA A 376 -8.21 12.24 31.18
CA ALA A 376 -8.94 12.47 32.43
C ALA A 376 -10.25 13.25 32.19
N ALA A 377 -10.19 14.31 31.37
CA ALA A 377 -11.39 15.08 30.99
C ALA A 377 -12.41 14.24 30.20
N VAL A 378 -11.95 13.36 29.32
CA VAL A 378 -12.83 12.43 28.61
C VAL A 378 -13.47 11.43 29.58
N LEU A 379 -12.75 10.91 30.57
CA LEU A 379 -13.32 10.01 31.57
C LEU A 379 -14.35 10.72 32.47
N ASP A 380 -14.10 11.97 32.87
CA ASP A 380 -15.08 12.79 33.59
C ASP A 380 -16.34 13.03 32.76
N LEU A 381 -16.18 13.28 31.46
CA LEU A 381 -17.28 13.37 30.51
C LEU A 381 -18.08 12.06 30.45
N LEU A 382 -17.40 10.90 30.43
CA LEU A 382 -18.07 9.59 30.44
C LEU A 382 -18.85 9.33 31.72
N ALA A 383 -18.30 9.70 32.88
CA ALA A 383 -18.98 9.59 34.15
C ALA A 383 -20.25 10.48 34.18
N ALA A 384 -20.15 11.72 33.69
CA ALA A 384 -21.24 12.68 33.72
C ALA A 384 -22.37 12.39 32.71
N GLU A 385 -22.02 12.01 31.47
CA GLU A 385 -22.99 11.87 30.37
C GLU A 385 -23.47 10.42 30.16
N PHE A 386 -22.68 9.43 30.58
CA PHE A 386 -22.97 8.01 30.35
C PHE A 386 -23.08 7.20 31.65
N GLY A 387 -22.76 7.78 32.81
CA GLY A 387 -22.73 7.07 34.08
C GLY A 387 -21.60 6.03 34.16
N ILE A 388 -20.56 6.15 33.32
CA ILE A 388 -19.43 5.23 33.27
C ILE A 388 -18.37 5.73 34.24
N ALA A 389 -18.36 5.18 35.46
CA ALA A 389 -17.31 5.43 36.44
C ALA A 389 -16.29 4.29 36.39
N MET A 390 -15.07 4.59 35.92
CA MET A 390 -13.97 3.63 35.85
C MET A 390 -12.87 4.03 36.83
N ASP A 391 -12.54 3.12 37.75
CA ASP A 391 -11.33 3.22 38.56
C ASP A 391 -10.14 2.64 37.78
N ALA A 392 -9.13 3.46 37.53
CA ALA A 392 -7.92 3.04 36.81
C ALA A 392 -7.16 1.92 37.54
N ALA A 393 -7.30 1.78 38.87
CA ALA A 393 -6.69 0.69 39.63
C ALA A 393 -7.20 -0.70 39.21
N LEU A 394 -8.35 -0.78 38.51
CA LEU A 394 -8.83 -2.02 37.90
C LEU A 394 -7.89 -2.53 36.80
N LEU A 395 -7.16 -1.65 36.13
CA LEU A 395 -6.26 -1.99 35.02
C LEU A 395 -5.00 -2.73 35.50
N ASP A 396 -4.62 -2.61 36.78
CA ASP A 396 -3.46 -3.28 37.37
C ASP A 396 -3.74 -4.72 37.83
N GLN A 397 -5.03 -5.07 37.94
CA GLN A 397 -5.47 -6.38 38.38
C GLN A 397 -5.37 -7.42 37.25
N PRO A 398 -5.28 -8.73 37.56
CA PRO A 398 -5.49 -9.75 36.56
C PRO A 398 -6.91 -9.64 35.98
N LEU A 399 -7.01 -9.38 34.67
CA LEU A 399 -8.28 -9.21 33.95
C LEU A 399 -8.47 -10.35 32.96
N LEU A 400 -9.71 -10.76 32.71
CA LEU A 400 -10.01 -11.81 31.74
C LEU A 400 -9.55 -11.35 30.34
N SER A 401 -8.67 -12.11 29.71
CA SER A 401 -7.98 -11.66 28.50
C SER A 401 -7.87 -12.76 27.46
N ALA A 402 -7.99 -12.40 26.18
CA ALA A 402 -7.82 -13.35 25.07
C ALA A 402 -7.01 -12.74 23.93
N HIS A 403 -6.32 -13.61 23.18
CA HIS A 403 -5.87 -13.26 21.84
C HIS A 403 -7.08 -13.14 20.93
N VAL A 404 -7.10 -12.13 20.08
CA VAL A 404 -8.22 -11.90 19.15
C VAL A 404 -7.75 -12.09 17.72
N LEU A 405 -8.50 -12.91 16.97
CA LEU A 405 -8.35 -12.96 15.52
C LEU A 405 -9.08 -11.77 14.92
N PRO A 406 -8.47 -11.04 13.98
CA PRO A 406 -9.08 -9.88 13.36
C PRO A 406 -10.46 -10.27 12.81
N VAL A 407 -11.51 -9.49 13.11
CA VAL A 407 -12.82 -9.69 12.48
C VAL A 407 -12.74 -9.31 11.00
N LEU A 408 -13.66 -9.81 10.17
CA LEU A 408 -13.71 -9.46 8.76
C LEU A 408 -14.03 -7.97 8.58
N ALA A 409 -13.31 -7.32 7.67
CA ALA A 409 -13.61 -5.95 7.30
C ALA A 409 -14.96 -5.86 6.56
N ASP A 410 -15.73 -4.81 6.86
CA ASP A 410 -17.03 -4.56 6.24
C ASP A 410 -16.92 -4.33 4.72
N GLN A 411 -15.86 -3.65 4.32
CA GLN A 411 -15.42 -3.53 2.95
C GLN A 411 -13.95 -3.92 2.92
N PRO A 412 -13.60 -5.12 2.42
CA PRO A 412 -12.21 -5.50 2.34
C PRO A 412 -11.46 -4.48 1.48
N HIS A 413 -10.39 -3.92 2.03
CA HIS A 413 -9.50 -2.98 1.35
C HIS A 413 -8.73 -3.72 0.26
N THR A 414 -9.41 -4.02 -0.84
CA THR A 414 -8.83 -4.57 -2.04
C THR A 414 -8.71 -3.44 -3.05
N ARG A 415 -7.50 -3.14 -3.50
CA ARG A 415 -7.32 -2.29 -4.68
C ARG A 415 -7.58 -3.18 -5.89
N GLY A 416 -8.75 -3.03 -6.50
CA GLY A 416 -8.98 -3.56 -7.85
C GLY A 416 -8.15 -2.78 -8.87
N GLY A 417 -7.76 -3.45 -9.95
CA GLY A 417 -7.15 -2.77 -11.10
C GLY A 417 -8.12 -1.79 -11.74
N GLU A 418 -7.60 -0.67 -12.25
CA GLU A 418 -8.39 0.24 -13.08
C GLU A 418 -8.37 -0.27 -14.53
N PHE A 419 -9.52 -0.80 -14.97
CA PHE A 419 -9.71 -1.25 -16.35
C PHE A 419 -10.45 -0.18 -17.15
N THR A 420 -9.70 0.81 -17.64
CA THR A 420 -10.24 1.98 -18.34
C THR A 420 -10.21 1.80 -19.86
N SER A 421 -10.90 2.68 -20.59
CA SER A 421 -10.82 2.74 -22.05
C SER A 421 -9.43 3.10 -22.57
N SER A 422 -8.62 3.78 -21.78
CA SER A 422 -7.25 4.13 -22.14
C SER A 422 -6.27 3.00 -21.83
N HIS A 423 -6.34 2.36 -20.67
CA HIS A 423 -5.32 1.40 -20.24
C HIS A 423 -5.60 -0.03 -20.72
N GLU A 424 -6.83 -0.52 -20.53
CA GLU A 424 -7.25 -1.91 -20.79
C GLU A 424 -8.64 -1.95 -21.45
N PRO A 425 -8.86 -1.33 -22.62
CA PRO A 425 -10.19 -1.12 -23.18
C PRO A 425 -10.96 -2.40 -23.46
N VAL A 426 -10.33 -3.45 -24.00
CA VAL A 426 -11.04 -4.71 -24.30
C VAL A 426 -11.53 -5.35 -23.00
N ILE A 427 -10.66 -5.42 -21.98
CA ILE A 427 -11.06 -5.97 -20.68
C ILE A 427 -12.07 -5.04 -20.00
N GLY A 428 -11.83 -3.73 -19.94
CA GLY A 428 -12.74 -2.76 -19.34
C GLY A 428 -14.11 -2.77 -20.00
N GLY A 429 -14.17 -2.84 -21.33
CA GLY A 429 -15.40 -2.96 -22.11
C GLY A 429 -16.14 -4.25 -21.79
N ALA A 430 -15.42 -5.38 -21.73
CA ALA A 430 -15.98 -6.66 -21.30
C ALA A 430 -16.55 -6.60 -19.87
N LEU A 431 -15.78 -6.08 -18.91
CA LEU A 431 -16.21 -5.94 -17.51
C LEU A 431 -17.45 -5.04 -17.37
N ALA A 432 -17.54 -3.98 -18.18
CA ALA A 432 -18.64 -3.04 -18.15
C ALA A 432 -19.91 -3.56 -18.83
N PHE A 433 -19.78 -4.29 -19.96
CA PHE A 433 -20.91 -4.54 -20.87
C PHE A 433 -21.17 -6.00 -21.20
N ALA A 434 -20.30 -6.95 -20.82
CA ALA A 434 -20.54 -8.36 -21.12
C ALA A 434 -21.79 -8.90 -20.44
N ALA A 435 -22.43 -9.92 -21.03
CA ALA A 435 -23.53 -10.65 -20.40
C ALA A 435 -23.12 -11.22 -19.04
N GLU A 436 -23.99 -11.12 -18.03
CA GLU A 436 -23.61 -11.41 -16.63
C GLU A 436 -23.24 -12.88 -16.40
N GLY A 437 -23.93 -13.83 -17.04
CA GLY A 437 -23.67 -15.26 -16.91
C GLY A 437 -22.27 -15.66 -17.37
N PRO A 438 -21.91 -15.42 -18.65
CA PRO A 438 -20.56 -15.66 -19.16
C PRO A 438 -19.48 -14.91 -18.38
N LEU A 439 -19.72 -13.64 -18.02
CA LEU A 439 -18.77 -12.87 -17.20
C LEU A 439 -18.52 -13.53 -15.85
N ARG A 440 -19.57 -14.03 -15.20
CA ARG A 440 -19.46 -14.76 -13.93
C ARG A 440 -18.68 -16.06 -14.07
N ALA A 441 -18.92 -16.84 -15.12
CA ALA A 441 -18.17 -18.06 -15.39
C ALA A 441 -16.68 -17.75 -15.57
N ALA A 442 -16.35 -16.76 -16.41
CA ALA A 442 -14.98 -16.33 -16.63
C ALA A 442 -14.30 -15.84 -15.34
N VAL A 443 -14.95 -14.99 -14.55
CA VAL A 443 -14.37 -14.48 -13.29
C VAL A 443 -14.17 -15.59 -12.25
N LEU A 444 -15.09 -16.55 -12.14
CA LEU A 444 -14.93 -17.68 -11.22
C LEU A 444 -13.81 -18.64 -11.66
N GLU A 445 -13.62 -18.83 -12.97
CA GLU A 445 -12.46 -19.57 -13.48
C GLU A 445 -11.15 -18.86 -13.14
N GLN A 446 -11.07 -17.55 -13.36
CA GLN A 446 -9.90 -16.76 -12.97
C GLN A 446 -9.65 -16.78 -11.45
N ALA A 447 -10.71 -16.81 -10.64
CA ALA A 447 -10.60 -16.94 -9.18
C ALA A 447 -10.07 -18.33 -8.76
N GLY A 448 -10.46 -19.40 -9.47
CA GLY A 448 -9.91 -20.74 -9.27
C GLY A 448 -8.44 -20.84 -9.66
N LEU A 449 -8.05 -20.25 -10.79
CA LEU A 449 -6.65 -20.16 -11.21
C LEU A 449 -5.82 -19.34 -10.21
N LEU A 450 -6.36 -18.22 -9.72
CA LEU A 450 -5.72 -17.43 -8.65
C LEU A 450 -5.51 -18.27 -7.39
N ALA A 451 -6.50 -19.07 -6.98
CA ALA A 451 -6.35 -19.97 -5.84
C ALA A 451 -5.18 -20.96 -6.03
N ALA A 452 -5.05 -21.54 -7.23
CA ALA A 452 -3.95 -22.45 -7.55
C ALA A 452 -2.57 -21.75 -7.57
N GLU A 453 -2.49 -20.54 -8.14
CA GLU A 453 -1.26 -19.74 -8.18
C GLU A 453 -0.68 -19.45 -6.78
N VAL A 454 -1.55 -19.34 -5.77
CA VAL A 454 -1.15 -19.06 -4.38
C VAL A 454 -1.18 -20.31 -3.47
N GLY A 455 -1.51 -21.49 -4.00
CA GLY A 455 -1.61 -22.75 -3.25
C GLY A 455 -2.75 -22.78 -2.23
N LEU A 456 -3.93 -22.27 -2.61
CA LEU A 456 -5.18 -22.29 -1.85
C LEU A 456 -6.30 -23.10 -2.56
N ASP A 457 -6.02 -23.69 -3.71
CA ASP A 457 -6.92 -24.52 -4.50
C ASP A 457 -7.38 -25.79 -3.77
N ASP A 458 -6.49 -26.41 -2.99
CA ASP A 458 -6.82 -27.55 -2.12
C ASP A 458 -7.52 -27.15 -0.81
N CYS A 459 -7.77 -25.86 -0.58
CA CYS A 459 -8.39 -25.38 0.66
C CYS A 459 -9.91 -25.59 0.62
N PRO A 460 -10.52 -26.45 1.47
CA PRO A 460 -11.93 -26.80 1.34
C PRO A 460 -12.90 -25.61 1.40
N PRO A 461 -12.73 -24.61 2.29
CA PRO A 461 -13.61 -23.43 2.29
C PRO A 461 -13.56 -22.61 1.00
N ILE A 462 -12.41 -22.56 0.31
CA ILE A 462 -12.24 -21.86 -0.97
C ILE A 462 -12.92 -22.66 -2.09
N ALA A 463 -12.62 -23.96 -2.18
CA ALA A 463 -13.20 -24.83 -3.18
C ALA A 463 -14.73 -24.90 -3.09
N GLU A 464 -15.28 -25.00 -1.87
CA GLU A 464 -16.73 -25.00 -1.63
C GLU A 464 -17.38 -23.67 -2.02
N ALA A 465 -16.76 -22.54 -1.69
CA ALA A 465 -17.26 -21.22 -2.05
C ALA A 465 -17.31 -21.02 -3.57
N LEU A 466 -16.25 -21.41 -4.29
CA LEU A 466 -16.18 -21.36 -5.74
C LEU A 466 -17.23 -22.26 -6.39
N ALA A 467 -17.38 -23.50 -5.93
CA ALA A 467 -18.38 -24.43 -6.44
C ALA A 467 -19.82 -23.94 -6.20
N THR A 468 -20.08 -23.35 -5.03
CA THR A 468 -21.39 -22.76 -4.68
C THR A 468 -21.72 -21.57 -5.59
N ALA A 469 -20.75 -20.69 -5.83
CA ALA A 469 -20.90 -19.56 -6.73
C ALA A 469 -21.11 -19.99 -8.19
N ALA A 470 -20.42 -21.03 -8.64
CA ALA A 470 -20.60 -21.60 -9.98
C ALA A 470 -22.01 -22.19 -10.16
N ALA A 471 -22.63 -22.69 -9.09
CA ALA A 471 -24.03 -23.13 -9.08
C ALA A 471 -25.05 -21.97 -8.98
N GLY A 472 -24.61 -20.71 -9.05
CA GLY A 472 -25.47 -19.52 -9.01
C GLY A 472 -25.96 -19.13 -7.61
N LYS A 473 -25.35 -19.67 -6.56
CA LYS A 473 -25.68 -19.34 -5.16
C LYS A 473 -24.62 -18.41 -4.56
N PHE A 474 -25.07 -17.42 -3.80
CA PHE A 474 -24.19 -16.48 -3.10
C PHE A 474 -24.17 -16.77 -1.61
N ALA A 475 -22.98 -16.94 -1.06
CA ALA A 475 -22.77 -17.12 0.37
C ALA A 475 -21.60 -16.21 0.79
N PRO A 476 -21.88 -14.97 1.23
CA PRO A 476 -20.82 -14.08 1.67
C PRO A 476 -20.06 -14.68 2.86
N ALA A 477 -18.77 -14.37 2.94
CA ALA A 477 -17.98 -14.71 4.12
C ALA A 477 -18.54 -13.99 5.35
N THR A 478 -18.63 -14.70 6.47
CA THR A 478 -19.04 -14.15 7.77
C THR A 478 -18.04 -14.63 8.80
N ASP A 479 -17.79 -13.88 9.88
CA ASP A 479 -16.80 -14.24 10.91
C ASP A 479 -16.93 -15.67 11.46
N GLU A 480 -18.15 -16.22 11.43
CA GLU A 480 -18.49 -17.52 12.02
C GLU A 480 -18.42 -18.69 11.03
N ASN A 481 -18.49 -18.44 9.71
CA ASN A 481 -18.49 -19.50 8.71
C ASN A 481 -17.07 -19.92 8.32
N ALA A 482 -16.93 -21.10 7.70
CA ALA A 482 -15.62 -21.70 7.41
C ALA A 482 -14.74 -20.79 6.52
N LEU A 483 -15.34 -20.13 5.52
CA LEU A 483 -14.64 -19.19 4.65
C LEU A 483 -14.16 -17.95 5.43
N GLY A 484 -15.01 -17.37 6.28
CA GLY A 484 -14.64 -16.22 7.08
C GLY A 484 -13.55 -16.54 8.11
N LYS A 485 -13.63 -17.68 8.80
CA LYS A 485 -12.57 -18.14 9.70
C LYS A 485 -11.23 -18.28 8.97
N LEU A 486 -11.22 -18.89 7.77
CA LEU A 486 -10.02 -18.97 6.93
C LEU A 486 -9.45 -17.59 6.60
N LEU A 487 -10.29 -16.65 6.13
CA LEU A 487 -9.85 -15.29 5.80
C LEU A 487 -9.22 -14.58 7.00
N ARG A 488 -9.84 -14.69 8.18
CA ARG A 488 -9.34 -14.09 9.43
C ARG A 488 -7.99 -14.71 9.84
N THR A 489 -7.82 -16.03 9.68
CA THR A 489 -6.55 -16.71 9.90
C THR A 489 -5.47 -16.27 8.91
N LEU A 490 -5.79 -16.17 7.61
CA LEU A 490 -4.86 -15.70 6.59
C LEU A 490 -4.43 -14.24 6.83
N ALA A 491 -5.36 -13.37 7.24
CA ALA A 491 -5.05 -12.01 7.64
C ALA A 491 -4.07 -11.97 8.81
N ALA A 492 -4.29 -12.83 9.81
CA ALA A 492 -3.43 -12.92 10.98
C ALA A 492 -2.04 -13.49 10.66
N GLU A 493 -1.93 -14.50 9.80
CA GLU A 493 -0.65 -15.03 9.31
C GLU A 493 0.12 -13.99 8.48
N ALA A 494 -0.56 -13.26 7.60
CA ALA A 494 0.04 -12.17 6.84
C ALA A 494 0.59 -11.07 7.76
N ARG A 495 -0.18 -10.66 8.76
CA ARG A 495 0.29 -9.73 9.79
C ARG A 495 1.48 -10.30 10.56
N ALA A 496 1.39 -11.55 11.03
CA ALA A 496 2.47 -12.19 11.78
C ALA A 496 3.78 -12.25 10.99
N ALA A 497 3.71 -12.61 9.71
CA ALA A 497 4.85 -12.65 8.81
C ALA A 497 5.46 -11.26 8.57
N ALA A 498 4.65 -10.20 8.54
CA ALA A 498 5.17 -8.84 8.46
C ALA A 498 5.87 -8.41 9.76
N GLU A 499 5.22 -8.64 10.91
CA GLU A 499 5.72 -8.26 12.24
C GLU A 499 7.03 -8.98 12.60
N SER A 500 7.19 -10.24 12.19
CA SER A 500 8.41 -10.99 12.43
C SER A 500 9.66 -10.35 11.80
N ARG A 501 9.53 -9.35 10.92
CA ARG A 501 10.69 -8.68 10.29
C ARG A 501 11.46 -7.85 11.32
N SER A 502 10.76 -7.31 12.30
CA SER A 502 11.32 -6.45 13.34
C SER A 502 11.78 -7.24 14.57
N ASP A 503 11.39 -8.50 14.69
CA ASP A 503 11.72 -9.39 15.80
C ASP A 503 13.10 -10.05 15.58
N PRO A 504 14.06 -9.89 16.52
CA PRO A 504 15.40 -10.45 16.37
C PRO A 504 15.46 -11.97 16.20
N VAL A 505 14.49 -12.71 16.73
CA VAL A 505 14.43 -14.18 16.65
C VAL A 505 13.56 -14.59 15.45
N ALA A 506 12.37 -14.00 15.32
CA ALA A 506 11.45 -14.40 14.26
C ALA A 506 11.85 -13.89 12.86
N ARG A 507 12.80 -12.94 12.77
CA ARG A 507 13.36 -12.48 11.50
C ARG A 507 13.93 -13.63 10.68
N ASP A 508 14.56 -14.59 11.33
CA ASP A 508 15.25 -15.70 10.66
C ASP A 508 14.33 -16.93 10.45
N LEU A 509 13.10 -16.90 10.98
CA LEU A 509 12.12 -17.98 10.80
C LEU A 509 11.48 -17.99 9.41
N LEU A 510 11.34 -16.82 8.78
CA LEU A 510 10.74 -16.65 7.46
C LEU A 510 11.62 -15.81 6.54
N THR A 511 11.77 -16.23 5.29
CA THR A 511 12.42 -15.42 4.23
C THR A 511 11.52 -14.26 3.79
N GLU A 512 12.08 -13.26 3.11
CA GLU A 512 11.26 -12.16 2.58
C GLU A 512 10.24 -12.64 1.52
N ASP A 513 10.60 -13.66 0.73
CA ASP A 513 9.69 -14.29 -0.24
C ASP A 513 8.50 -14.98 0.45
N GLU A 514 8.73 -15.66 1.57
CA GLU A 514 7.65 -16.27 2.36
C GLU A 514 6.73 -15.20 2.98
N ARG A 515 7.30 -14.09 3.47
CA ARG A 515 6.51 -12.98 4.02
C ARG A 515 5.63 -12.36 2.94
N ARG A 516 6.18 -12.14 1.75
CA ARG A 516 5.44 -11.63 0.59
C ARG A 516 4.35 -12.61 0.17
N ALA A 517 4.64 -13.90 0.14
CA ALA A 517 3.67 -14.94 -0.22
C ALA A 517 2.44 -14.94 0.72
N TRP A 518 2.62 -14.68 2.03
CA TRP A 518 1.49 -14.54 2.95
C TRP A 518 0.61 -13.32 2.66
N GLN A 519 1.19 -12.18 2.29
CA GLN A 519 0.43 -11.00 1.86
C GLN A 519 -0.41 -11.29 0.61
N VAL A 520 0.21 -11.95 -0.37
CA VAL A 520 -0.41 -12.31 -1.64
C VAL A 520 -1.53 -13.33 -1.43
N ARG A 521 -1.31 -14.36 -0.60
CA ARG A 521 -2.33 -15.35 -0.22
C ARG A 521 -3.54 -14.71 0.46
N HIS A 522 -3.32 -13.80 1.39
CA HIS A 522 -4.41 -13.07 2.04
C HIS A 522 -5.21 -12.23 1.03
N GLY A 523 -4.52 -11.48 0.16
CA GLY A 523 -5.17 -10.70 -0.90
C GLY A 523 -5.97 -11.55 -1.88
N ALA A 524 -5.41 -12.68 -2.31
CA ALA A 524 -6.06 -13.64 -3.20
C ALA A 524 -7.33 -14.25 -2.56
N ALA A 525 -7.25 -14.66 -1.29
CA ALA A 525 -8.40 -15.19 -0.58
C ALA A 525 -9.54 -14.16 -0.45
N LEU A 526 -9.22 -12.88 -0.20
CA LEU A 526 -10.20 -11.80 -0.20
C LEU A 526 -10.83 -11.59 -1.58
N ALA A 527 -10.03 -11.63 -2.66
CA ALA A 527 -10.54 -11.52 -4.02
C ALA A 527 -11.52 -12.66 -4.37
N ILE A 528 -11.19 -13.88 -3.96
CA ILE A 528 -12.05 -15.07 -4.15
C ILE A 528 -13.34 -14.93 -3.33
N ALA A 529 -13.25 -14.48 -2.07
CA ALA A 529 -14.43 -14.27 -1.23
C ALA A 529 -15.36 -13.19 -1.80
N LEU A 530 -14.81 -12.14 -2.40
CA LEU A 530 -15.60 -11.13 -3.13
C LEU A 530 -16.29 -11.75 -4.36
N ALA A 531 -15.58 -12.57 -5.14
CA ALA A 531 -16.13 -13.21 -6.34
C ALA A 531 -17.29 -14.17 -6.04
N THR A 532 -17.27 -14.81 -4.87
CA THR A 532 -18.30 -15.76 -4.44
C THR A 532 -19.44 -15.12 -3.63
N GLY A 533 -19.18 -13.96 -3.01
CA GLY A 533 -20.13 -13.28 -2.12
C GLY A 533 -20.80 -12.02 -2.66
N THR A 534 -20.35 -11.48 -3.80
CA THR A 534 -20.81 -10.17 -4.32
C THR A 534 -21.17 -10.20 -5.81
N PRO A 535 -21.83 -9.15 -6.35
CA PRO A 535 -22.07 -9.04 -7.79
C PRO A 535 -20.77 -9.08 -8.60
N VAL A 536 -20.77 -9.83 -9.72
CA VAL A 536 -19.55 -10.15 -10.47
C VAL A 536 -18.77 -8.91 -10.93
N ARG A 537 -19.46 -7.83 -11.34
CA ARG A 537 -18.80 -6.61 -11.83
C ARG A 537 -18.01 -5.87 -10.74
N SER A 538 -18.38 -6.04 -9.48
CA SER A 538 -17.64 -5.48 -8.34
C SER A 538 -16.41 -6.31 -8.00
N ALA A 539 -16.50 -7.63 -8.14
CA ALA A 539 -15.41 -8.55 -7.81
C ALA A 539 -14.37 -8.70 -8.93
N ALA A 540 -14.80 -8.62 -10.20
CA ALA A 540 -13.96 -8.90 -11.35
C ALA A 540 -12.65 -8.07 -11.37
N PRO A 541 -12.68 -6.74 -11.14
CA PRO A 541 -11.44 -5.97 -11.14
C PRO A 541 -10.42 -6.43 -10.12
N VAL A 542 -10.88 -6.91 -8.95
CA VAL A 542 -10.05 -7.37 -7.85
C VAL A 542 -9.43 -8.73 -8.15
N VAL A 543 -10.22 -9.67 -8.70
CA VAL A 543 -9.72 -11.00 -9.09
C VAL A 543 -8.67 -10.86 -10.20
N LEU A 544 -8.99 -10.10 -11.25
CA LEU A 544 -8.12 -9.98 -12.43
C LEU A 544 -6.82 -9.24 -12.11
N SER A 545 -6.85 -8.19 -11.28
CA SER A 545 -5.63 -7.51 -10.84
C SER A 545 -4.82 -8.33 -9.84
N GLY A 546 -5.42 -9.33 -9.20
CA GLY A 546 -4.76 -10.23 -8.27
C GLY A 546 -4.02 -11.39 -8.94
N ARG A 547 -4.26 -11.66 -10.23
CA ARG A 547 -3.61 -12.74 -10.99
C ARG A 547 -2.10 -12.56 -11.05
N LEU A 548 -1.38 -13.64 -10.74
CA LEU A 548 0.08 -13.71 -10.77
C LEU A 548 0.60 -14.10 -12.15
N ASP A 549 -0.16 -14.89 -12.91
CA ASP A 549 0.12 -15.17 -14.31
C ASP A 549 -0.09 -13.90 -15.16
N PRO A 550 0.96 -13.32 -15.75
CA PRO A 550 0.84 -12.09 -16.53
C PRO A 550 0.01 -12.26 -17.82
N HIS A 551 -0.20 -13.51 -18.29
CA HIS A 551 -0.88 -13.83 -19.54
C HIS A 551 -2.37 -14.22 -19.35
N TRP A 552 -2.95 -13.95 -18.17
CA TRP A 552 -4.33 -14.32 -17.83
C TRP A 552 -5.41 -13.82 -18.82
N ARG A 553 -5.18 -12.69 -19.51
CA ARG A 553 -6.15 -12.02 -20.40
C ARG A 553 -6.70 -12.92 -21.50
N THR A 554 -5.82 -13.71 -22.12
CA THR A 554 -6.20 -14.62 -23.22
C THR A 554 -7.16 -15.71 -22.72
N GLY A 555 -6.84 -16.33 -21.59
CA GLY A 555 -7.70 -17.36 -20.97
C GLY A 555 -9.04 -16.78 -20.50
N PHE A 556 -9.01 -15.57 -19.93
CA PHE A 556 -10.23 -14.86 -19.53
C PHE A 556 -11.16 -14.60 -20.72
N MET A 557 -10.64 -14.04 -21.82
CA MET A 557 -11.45 -13.76 -23.01
C MET A 557 -11.96 -15.03 -23.70
N ALA A 558 -11.14 -16.08 -23.74
CA ALA A 558 -11.54 -17.38 -24.28
C ALA A 558 -12.73 -17.98 -23.51
N THR A 559 -12.71 -17.87 -22.18
CA THR A 559 -13.80 -18.34 -21.31
C THR A 559 -15.04 -17.48 -21.42
N LEU A 560 -14.86 -16.16 -21.51
CA LEU A 560 -15.96 -15.20 -21.62
C LEU A 560 -16.76 -15.40 -22.93
N GLY A 561 -16.04 -15.67 -24.02
CA GLY A 561 -16.60 -15.81 -25.36
C GLY A 561 -16.91 -14.45 -26.02
N GLU A 562 -16.59 -14.33 -27.31
CA GLU A 562 -16.77 -13.07 -28.06
C GLU A 562 -18.24 -12.63 -28.12
N GLU A 563 -19.17 -13.57 -28.25
CA GLU A 563 -20.61 -13.29 -28.32
C GLU A 563 -21.17 -12.65 -27.03
N ALA A 564 -20.47 -12.80 -25.90
CA ALA A 564 -20.88 -12.23 -24.63
C ALA A 564 -20.60 -10.72 -24.54
N VAL A 565 -19.73 -10.17 -25.39
CA VAL A 565 -19.31 -8.77 -25.35
C VAL A 565 -19.89 -8.01 -26.55
N PRO A 566 -20.60 -6.89 -26.34
CA PRO A 566 -21.03 -6.05 -27.46
C PRO A 566 -19.84 -5.55 -28.29
N VAL A 567 -19.97 -5.56 -29.61
CA VAL A 567 -18.90 -5.14 -30.55
C VAL A 567 -18.44 -3.70 -30.28
N ASP A 568 -19.34 -2.83 -29.82
CA ASP A 568 -19.08 -1.42 -29.52
C ASP A 568 -18.80 -1.15 -28.03
N ALA A 569 -18.44 -2.18 -27.24
CA ALA A 569 -18.22 -2.06 -25.80
C ALA A 569 -17.09 -1.08 -25.46
N VAL A 570 -16.03 -1.04 -26.27
CA VAL A 570 -14.87 -0.15 -26.06
C VAL A 570 -15.29 1.30 -26.27
N GLU A 571 -15.99 1.60 -27.37
CA GLU A 571 -16.47 2.97 -27.64
C GLU A 571 -17.45 3.43 -26.56
N ARG A 572 -18.37 2.56 -26.13
CA ARG A 572 -19.30 2.86 -25.03
C ARG A 572 -18.58 3.14 -23.72
N LEU A 573 -17.50 2.42 -23.41
CA LEU A 573 -16.70 2.67 -22.22
C LEU A 573 -16.06 4.05 -22.27
N ALA A 574 -15.40 4.38 -23.40
CA ALA A 574 -14.77 5.67 -23.61
C ALA A 574 -15.78 6.83 -23.48
N GLN A 575 -16.97 6.68 -24.07
CA GLN A 575 -18.05 7.66 -23.96
C GLN A 575 -18.54 7.84 -22.51
N ARG A 576 -18.68 6.73 -21.77
CA ARG A 576 -19.09 6.75 -20.36
C ARG A 576 -18.05 7.49 -19.51
N GLU A 577 -16.76 7.20 -19.69
CA GLU A 577 -15.67 7.84 -18.97
C GLU A 577 -15.59 9.33 -19.29
N ALA A 578 -15.72 9.71 -20.57
CA ALA A 578 -15.76 11.10 -20.99
C ALA A 578 -16.95 11.87 -20.37
N ALA A 579 -18.12 11.25 -20.28
CA ALA A 579 -19.29 11.84 -19.65
C ALA A 579 -19.07 12.09 -18.14
N VAL A 580 -18.46 11.11 -17.44
CA VAL A 580 -18.12 11.26 -16.01
C VAL A 580 -17.09 12.37 -15.81
N ALA A 581 -16.04 12.42 -16.65
CA ALA A 581 -15.03 13.48 -16.60
C ALA A 581 -15.65 14.87 -16.84
N ALA A 582 -16.56 14.99 -17.82
CA ALA A 582 -17.27 16.23 -18.08
C ALA A 582 -18.16 16.67 -16.91
N GLU A 583 -18.85 15.73 -16.25
CA GLU A 583 -19.63 16.01 -15.04
C GLU A 583 -18.74 16.48 -13.88
N GLN A 584 -17.61 15.81 -13.65
CA GLN A 584 -16.64 16.20 -12.63
C GLN A 584 -16.07 17.60 -12.89
N GLN A 585 -15.73 17.90 -14.15
CA GLN A 585 -15.26 19.21 -14.55
C GLN A 585 -16.33 20.30 -14.39
N ALA A 586 -17.60 20.00 -14.72
CA ALA A 586 -18.71 20.91 -14.51
C ALA A 586 -18.95 21.19 -13.02
N ARG A 587 -18.86 20.16 -12.16
CA ARG A 587 -18.92 20.31 -10.69
C ARG A 587 -17.77 21.15 -10.16
N TRP A 588 -16.56 20.95 -10.67
CA TRP A 588 -15.40 21.77 -10.33
C TRP A 588 -15.62 23.24 -10.70
N ALA A 589 -16.06 23.50 -11.93
CA ALA A 589 -16.35 24.85 -12.43
C ALA A 589 -17.49 25.54 -11.66
N ALA A 590 -18.44 24.78 -11.12
CA ALA A 590 -19.54 25.26 -10.29
C ALA A 590 -19.15 25.50 -8.82
N GLY A 591 -17.88 25.34 -8.43
CA GLY A 591 -17.42 25.50 -7.05
C GLY A 591 -17.79 24.33 -6.14
N GLY A 592 -18.11 23.16 -6.70
CA GLY A 592 -18.46 21.97 -5.95
C GLY A 592 -17.26 21.41 -5.17
N ALA A 593 -17.39 21.32 -3.85
CA ALA A 593 -16.44 20.58 -3.02
C ALA A 593 -16.46 19.08 -3.38
N TRP A 594 -15.28 18.46 -3.26
CA TRP A 594 -15.08 17.02 -3.41
C TRP A 594 -16.05 16.24 -2.48
N PRO A 595 -16.66 15.11 -2.90
CA PRO A 595 -17.29 14.20 -1.95
C PRO A 595 -16.18 13.65 -1.06
N VAL A 596 -16.11 14.10 0.19
CA VAL A 596 -15.14 13.68 1.22
C VAL A 596 -14.72 12.23 0.95
N LEU A 597 -13.54 12.02 0.35
CA LEU A 597 -12.96 10.68 0.33
C LEU A 597 -12.88 10.25 1.80
N PRO A 598 -13.23 9.00 2.14
CA PRO A 598 -12.88 8.50 3.46
C PRO A 598 -11.40 8.81 3.67
N PRO A 599 -11.02 9.36 4.83
CA PRO A 599 -9.63 9.76 5.06
C PRO A 599 -8.74 8.55 4.75
N PRO A 600 -7.59 8.73 4.06
CA PRO A 600 -6.62 7.66 3.95
C PRO A 600 -6.36 7.15 5.38
N ALA A 601 -6.48 5.83 5.58
CA ALA A 601 -6.15 5.20 6.85
C ALA A 601 -4.83 5.81 7.33
N THR A 602 -4.90 6.49 8.46
CA THR A 602 -3.79 7.29 9.00
C THR A 602 -2.58 6.38 9.10
N ARG A 603 -1.59 6.60 8.22
CA ARG A 603 -0.26 6.02 8.44
C ARG A 603 0.22 6.51 9.81
N PRO A 604 0.82 5.66 10.64
CA PRO A 604 1.47 6.12 11.86
C PRO A 604 2.52 7.18 11.50
N SER A 605 2.40 8.34 12.12
CA SER A 605 3.34 9.45 11.99
C SER A 605 4.75 8.95 12.35
N ARG A 606 5.70 8.98 11.41
CA ARG A 606 7.12 8.86 11.76
C ARG A 606 7.54 10.15 12.49
N PRO A 607 8.19 10.08 13.66
CA PRO A 607 8.68 11.27 14.32
C PRO A 607 9.86 11.86 13.54
N GLY A 608 9.79 13.17 13.25
CA GLY A 608 10.96 13.94 12.84
C GLY A 608 11.98 14.06 13.98
N PRO A 609 13.27 14.32 13.68
CA PRO A 609 14.30 14.42 14.71
C PRO A 609 14.07 15.66 15.58
N GLN A 610 13.98 15.45 16.89
CA GLN A 610 13.90 16.52 17.87
C GLN A 610 15.21 17.35 17.87
N ARG A 611 15.12 18.64 17.54
CA ARG A 611 16.16 19.61 17.91
C ARG A 611 16.00 19.95 19.38
N GLY A 612 16.97 19.54 20.20
CA GLY A 612 17.07 19.98 21.59
C GLY A 612 17.18 21.50 21.67
N LEU A 613 16.26 22.13 22.41
CA LEU A 613 16.32 23.55 22.74
C LEU A 613 17.43 23.79 23.77
N GLY A 614 18.59 24.22 23.26
CA GLY A 614 19.65 24.85 24.04
C GLY A 614 19.36 26.33 24.27
N ARG A 615 19.40 26.72 25.54
CA ARG A 615 19.31 28.07 26.14
C ARG A 615 19.79 29.25 25.27
N GLY A 616 18.92 30.26 25.17
CA GLY A 616 19.19 31.65 25.55
C GLY A 616 20.08 32.52 24.66
N LEU A 617 19.46 33.38 23.85
CA LEU A 617 19.97 34.74 23.54
C LEU A 617 18.76 35.69 23.36
N GLY A 618 18.86 36.86 23.98
CA GLY A 618 17.78 37.85 24.16
C GLY A 618 17.36 38.64 22.90
N PRO A 619 16.41 39.58 23.05
CA PRO A 619 15.73 40.21 21.92
C PRO A 619 16.61 41.30 21.31
N VAL A 620 16.85 41.23 20.00
CA VAL A 620 17.35 42.35 19.22
C VAL A 620 16.18 43.00 18.49
N THR A 621 15.84 44.21 18.92
CA THR A 621 14.94 45.16 18.25
C THR A 621 15.47 45.55 16.87
N LEU A 622 14.62 45.46 15.85
CA LEU A 622 14.83 46.10 14.53
C LEU A 622 14.13 47.47 14.51
N PRO A 623 14.77 48.54 14.00
CA PRO A 623 14.08 49.79 13.76
C PRO A 623 13.39 49.80 12.38
N SER A 624 12.30 50.54 12.36
CA SER A 624 11.34 50.77 11.29
C SER A 624 11.82 51.78 10.24
N GLY A 625 11.43 51.56 8.97
CA GLY A 625 11.53 52.54 7.87
C GLY A 625 10.98 51.96 6.56
N GLY A 626 9.80 52.43 6.12
CA GLY A 626 9.16 52.04 4.84
C GLY A 626 9.65 52.84 3.62
N PRO A 627 8.83 53.03 2.56
CA PRO A 627 8.11 52.07 1.73
C PRO A 627 8.48 52.20 0.23
N VAL A 628 8.45 51.12 -0.57
CA VAL A 628 8.38 51.23 -2.04
C VAL A 628 7.49 50.13 -2.62
N ARG A 629 6.54 50.56 -3.46
CA ARG A 629 5.61 49.75 -4.27
C ARG A 629 6.30 49.18 -5.51
N GLY A 630 5.91 47.99 -5.96
CA GLY A 630 6.16 47.53 -7.34
C GLY A 630 5.83 46.05 -7.56
N HIS A 631 4.84 45.80 -8.41
CA HIS A 631 4.24 44.52 -8.83
C HIS A 631 5.19 43.37 -9.20
N GLY A 632 4.72 42.13 -8.94
CA GLY A 632 5.16 40.92 -9.63
C GLY A 632 5.18 39.68 -8.74
N SER A 633 4.03 38.98 -8.57
CA SER A 633 3.97 37.71 -7.85
C SER A 633 4.15 36.53 -8.81
N PRO A 634 5.18 35.69 -8.62
CA PRO A 634 5.07 34.25 -8.72
C PRO A 634 4.90 33.65 -7.33
N LEU A 635 3.96 32.69 -7.20
CA LEU A 635 3.78 31.88 -6.00
C LEU A 635 5.11 31.15 -5.70
N VAL A 636 5.79 31.58 -4.64
CA VAL A 636 6.87 30.81 -4.00
C VAL A 636 6.20 29.85 -3.01
N VAL A 637 6.21 28.56 -3.33
CA VAL A 637 5.87 27.50 -2.37
C VAL A 637 7.07 27.38 -1.42
N PRO A 638 6.90 27.40 -0.08
CA PRO A 638 8.02 27.20 0.82
C PRO A 638 8.53 25.77 0.71
N ALA A 639 9.86 25.63 0.63
CA ALA A 639 10.56 24.35 0.70
C ALA A 639 10.24 23.63 2.02
N GLY A 640 9.26 22.73 1.97
CA GLY A 640 8.98 21.77 3.03
C GLY A 640 9.93 20.58 2.88
N THR A 641 10.62 20.26 3.95
CA THR A 641 11.52 19.11 4.11
C THR A 641 10.87 17.83 3.56
N VAL A 642 11.45 17.27 2.49
CA VAL A 642 11.08 15.96 1.96
C VAL A 642 11.38 14.91 3.04
N THR A 643 10.34 14.44 3.72
CA THR A 643 10.42 13.28 4.61
C THR A 643 10.16 12.06 3.76
N ALA A 644 11.17 11.18 3.64
CA ALA A 644 11.09 9.93 2.91
C ALA A 644 9.85 9.11 3.35
N MET A 645 8.87 8.99 2.46
CA MET A 645 7.78 8.04 2.59
C MET A 645 8.35 6.62 2.48
N SER A 646 8.04 5.76 3.46
CA SER A 646 8.25 4.32 3.33
C SER A 646 7.36 3.79 2.21
N LEU A 647 7.98 3.24 1.16
CA LEU A 647 7.33 2.51 0.08
C LEU A 647 7.41 1.02 0.40
N ASP A 648 6.51 0.53 1.26
CA ASP A 648 6.15 -0.89 1.27
C ASP A 648 5.30 -1.14 0.01
N GLY A 649 5.81 -1.93 -0.94
CA GLY A 649 4.99 -2.44 -2.05
C GLY A 649 5.62 -2.63 -3.43
N LEU A 650 6.88 -2.26 -3.68
CA LEU A 650 7.60 -2.52 -4.94
C LEU A 650 9.00 -3.08 -4.65
N PRO A 651 9.59 -3.91 -5.54
CA PRO A 651 10.78 -4.69 -5.21
C PRO A 651 11.98 -3.80 -4.86
N ALA A 652 12.54 -4.00 -3.68
CA ALA A 652 13.91 -3.61 -3.38
C ALA A 652 14.87 -4.37 -4.32
N GLY A 653 15.92 -3.69 -4.79
CA GLY A 653 16.93 -4.26 -5.68
C GLY A 653 17.61 -5.53 -5.12
N PRO A 654 18.34 -6.28 -5.97
CA PRO A 654 18.93 -7.56 -5.60
C PRO A 654 19.98 -7.41 -4.47
N PRO A 655 20.23 -8.50 -3.70
CA PRO A 655 21.19 -8.49 -2.60
C PRO A 655 22.63 -8.30 -3.09
N GLU A 656 23.45 -7.60 -2.31
CA GLU A 656 24.88 -7.46 -2.58
C GLU A 656 25.60 -8.82 -2.62
N PRO A 657 26.58 -9.01 -3.51
CA PRO A 657 27.42 -10.21 -3.51
C PRO A 657 28.34 -10.18 -2.29
N GLY A 658 28.17 -11.15 -1.39
CA GLY A 658 29.04 -11.33 -0.23
C GLY A 658 30.47 -11.70 -0.64
N ASP A 659 31.44 -10.97 -0.11
CA ASP A 659 32.87 -11.29 -0.18
C ASP A 659 33.17 -12.62 0.51
N GLY A 660 33.14 -13.71 -0.27
CA GLY A 660 33.60 -15.03 0.14
C GLY A 660 35.01 -15.30 -0.36
N THR A 661 36.03 -14.98 0.44
CA THR A 661 37.39 -15.48 0.20
C THR A 661 37.46 -16.95 0.63
N PRO A 662 37.96 -17.88 -0.19
CA PRO A 662 38.01 -19.29 0.18
C PRO A 662 39.19 -19.56 1.12
N ALA A 663 38.92 -19.96 2.36
CA ALA A 663 39.91 -20.54 3.24
C ALA A 663 40.05 -22.04 2.96
N SER A 664 41.24 -22.41 2.50
CA SER A 664 41.75 -23.77 2.36
C SER A 664 42.02 -24.46 3.71
N ALA A 665 41.57 -25.70 3.86
CA ALA A 665 42.21 -26.78 4.62
C ALA A 665 41.43 -28.08 4.27
N GLY A 666 42.04 -29.23 4.01
CA GLY A 666 43.14 -29.81 4.79
C GLY A 666 42.53 -30.72 5.84
#